data_AF-A0A484CZW2-F1
#
_entry.id   AF-A0A484CZW2-F1
#
_cell.length_a   1.000
_cell.length_b   1.000
_cell.length_c   1.000
_cell.angle_alpha   90.00
_cell.angle_beta   90.00
_cell.angle_gamma   90.00
#
_symmetry.space_group_name_H-M   'P 1'
#
loop_
_entity.id
_entity.type
_entity.pdbx_description
1 polymer ?
#
loop_
_entity_poly.entity_id
_entity_poly.type
_entity_poly.pdbx_seq_one_letter_code
_entity_poly.pdbx_strand_id
1 'polypeptide(L)'
;MSQRTYNQLWTDAQLELGRLLTEELPTVPPRPEKDRVVFFQRLAMLYVRYIQIFRQLEKVYDQVVHPQKRRVIRAILDGVMGRVLELKNEMVEKEFSEYHYMDDVLHDLKLTPVDLEIPIPRYFISDRSKEFQERKTMLTDILKLVEVTESPEPLMTKGMSHEEAIKILQVVERARQGRLRAKLNEESRNMNRMYKTKDPGTAAIELATVCIQKVWRGYIQRKRAKIARDEEMIFLGMAMDPKYQLPCPAEITAQTSEACTRSKQVEHNEDYQKSVVAVTNQLRDVEGHDMSKTMKDQIRQWFIECRDATGSFPDYPDEEDGGSALIFAEKNPQQLMEEIAAKEEEDSNNKPKGKEEKKEKGKKDKGKDDEEEEEAGLKMLPSAFLSDLEVGNKTFVDFWQTRNESRNFNQRHEVELIKEENRKVIEAEIRVQVDEQMRQELAEWKLAVDKDKGGKTKGNAKKKKGSKSGKKKKKDKDLTADRTLEYLCQELVEQGLLKQANNVRLQDYMGDYSYLGTTLRQSDIEPMPSLSDVRQVLSLYAILPLGSQVVHEKAPLIKAILLAGPAGVGKKMLVHAICQETGANLFDLSPLNTAGKYPGKSGLAMMLHMVFKVARLMQPSVIWIEDAEKMFYKKVPKEEKELDPKRLKKRLAQVSQVDQRGGSCSDCRNH
;
A
#
# COMPACT_ATOMS: atom_id res chain seq x y z
N MET A 1 -23.49 7.98 -10.78
CA MET A 1 -24.01 8.70 -9.60
C MET A 1 -23.62 10.18 -9.68
N SER A 2 -24.30 11.07 -8.96
CA SER A 2 -24.04 12.52 -9.02
C SER A 2 -22.86 12.93 -8.11
N GLN A 3 -22.16 14.02 -8.44
CA GLN A 3 -21.11 14.62 -7.59
C GLN A 3 -21.59 14.86 -6.15
N ARG A 4 -22.85 15.27 -5.98
CA ARG A 4 -23.46 15.51 -4.67
C ARG A 4 -23.45 14.27 -3.79
N THR A 5 -23.67 13.09 -4.38
CA THR A 5 -23.68 11.81 -3.67
C THR A 5 -22.30 11.48 -3.08
N TYR A 6 -21.23 11.67 -3.86
CA TYR A 6 -19.86 11.41 -3.38
C TYR A 6 -19.37 12.45 -2.38
N ASN A 7 -19.78 13.71 -2.52
CA ASN A 7 -19.52 14.73 -1.50
C ASN A 7 -20.23 14.39 -0.18
N GLN A 8 -21.49 13.94 -0.23
CA GLN A 8 -22.22 13.51 0.97
C GLN A 8 -21.56 12.29 1.61
N LEU A 9 -21.18 11.29 0.81
CA LEU A 9 -20.46 10.11 1.29
C LEU A 9 -19.14 10.48 1.97
N TRP A 10 -18.42 11.48 1.43
CA TRP A 10 -17.21 12.00 2.05
C TRP A 10 -17.51 12.68 3.39
N THR A 11 -18.56 13.51 3.46
CA THR A 11 -18.99 14.16 4.70
C THR A 11 -19.38 13.13 5.77
N ASP A 12 -20.15 12.12 5.40
CA ASP A 12 -20.58 11.06 6.31
C ASP A 12 -19.37 10.28 6.86
N ALA A 13 -18.41 9.92 6.00
CA ALA A 13 -17.18 9.24 6.40
C ALA A 13 -16.31 10.07 7.36
N GLN A 14 -16.19 11.38 7.12
CA GLN A 14 -15.41 12.29 7.97
C GLN A 14 -16.10 12.56 9.32
N LEU A 15 -17.43 12.67 9.32
CA LEU A 15 -18.20 12.84 10.55
C LEU A 15 -18.07 11.62 11.46
N GLU A 16 -18.10 10.42 10.88
CA GLU A 16 -17.85 9.18 11.62
C GLU A 16 -16.39 9.08 12.09
N LEU A 17 -15.42 9.48 11.26
CA LEU A 17 -14.02 9.56 11.67
C LEU A 17 -13.82 10.51 12.86
N GLY A 18 -14.44 11.70 12.83
CA GLY A 18 -14.36 12.66 13.93
C GLY A 18 -14.94 12.13 15.24
N ARG A 19 -16.01 11.33 15.18
CA ARG A 19 -16.55 10.62 16.35
C ARG A 19 -15.55 9.61 16.91
N LEU A 20 -14.96 8.77 16.06
CA LEU A 20 -13.96 7.78 16.48
C LEU A 20 -12.72 8.45 17.09
N LEU A 21 -12.22 9.54 16.49
CA LEU A 21 -11.09 10.28 17.04
C LEU A 21 -11.39 10.85 18.44
N THR A 22 -12.62 11.30 18.67
CA THR A 22 -13.05 11.77 20.01
C THR A 22 -13.13 10.62 21.02
N GLU A 23 -13.53 9.43 20.58
CA GLU A 23 -13.58 8.20 21.42
C GLU A 23 -12.17 7.67 21.75
N GLU A 24 -11.21 7.80 20.84
CA GLU A 24 -9.84 7.28 20.99
C GLU A 24 -8.85 8.27 21.60
N LEU A 25 -9.10 9.59 21.47
CA LEU A 25 -8.32 10.66 22.09
C LEU A 25 -9.16 11.39 23.16
N PRO A 26 -9.61 10.71 24.23
CA PRO A 26 -10.34 11.37 25.30
C PRO A 26 -9.42 12.33 26.06
N THR A 27 -9.99 13.41 26.59
CA THR A 27 -9.27 14.42 27.39
C THR A 27 -8.65 13.86 28.67
N VAL A 28 -9.16 12.72 29.16
CA VAL A 28 -8.61 11.95 30.26
C VAL A 28 -8.30 10.54 29.74
N PRO A 29 -7.07 10.03 29.89
CA PRO A 29 -6.71 8.70 29.42
C PRO A 29 -7.60 7.65 30.11
N PRO A 30 -8.16 6.69 29.35
CA PRO A 30 -9.05 5.69 29.92
C PRO A 30 -8.27 4.79 30.88
N ARG A 31 -8.93 4.38 31.97
CA ARG A 31 -8.37 3.39 32.90
C ARG A 31 -8.15 2.06 32.16
N PRO A 32 -7.09 1.30 32.50
CA PRO A 32 -6.86 -0.02 31.93
C PRO A 32 -8.06 -0.93 32.17
N GLU A 33 -8.50 -1.61 31.11
CA GLU A 33 -9.66 -2.49 31.14
C GLU A 33 -9.27 -3.83 31.76
N LYS A 34 -10.04 -4.28 32.77
CA LYS A 34 -9.75 -5.54 33.47
C LYS A 34 -10.41 -6.73 32.79
N ASP A 35 -11.56 -6.51 32.16
CA ASP A 35 -12.28 -7.55 31.44
C ASP A 35 -11.75 -7.67 29.99
N ARG A 36 -11.20 -8.85 29.69
CA ARG A 36 -10.69 -9.16 28.35
C ARG A 36 -11.79 -9.12 27.30
N VAL A 37 -13.00 -9.60 27.61
CA VAL A 37 -14.11 -9.69 26.64
C VAL A 37 -14.56 -8.29 26.22
N VAL A 38 -14.74 -7.40 27.19
CA VAL A 38 -15.12 -6.00 26.94
C VAL A 38 -14.03 -5.28 26.16
N PHE A 39 -12.76 -5.51 26.51
CA PHE A 39 -11.63 -4.94 25.78
C PHE A 39 -11.61 -5.38 24.30
N PHE A 40 -11.78 -6.67 24.03
CA PHE A 40 -11.82 -7.19 22.66
C PHE A 40 -13.05 -6.72 21.88
N GLN A 41 -14.22 -6.66 22.52
CA GLN A 41 -15.43 -6.12 21.88
C GLN A 41 -15.23 -4.64 21.48
N ARG A 42 -14.55 -3.85 22.32
CA ARG A 42 -14.19 -2.46 21.98
C ARG A 42 -13.22 -2.39 20.79
N LEU A 43 -12.15 -3.19 20.79
CA LEU A 43 -11.20 -3.25 19.67
C LEU A 43 -11.86 -3.69 18.37
N ALA A 44 -12.70 -4.72 18.44
CA ALA A 44 -13.51 -5.22 17.34
C ALA A 44 -14.41 -4.13 16.75
N MET A 45 -15.13 -3.40 17.61
CA MET A 45 -16.02 -2.33 17.19
C MET A 45 -15.26 -1.20 16.49
N LEU A 46 -14.12 -0.77 17.03
CA LEU A 46 -13.25 0.22 16.39
C LEU A 46 -12.77 -0.27 15.02
N TYR A 47 -12.26 -1.51 14.95
CA TYR A 47 -11.77 -2.12 13.71
C TYR A 47 -12.85 -2.14 12.62
N VAL A 48 -14.07 -2.59 12.95
CA VAL A 48 -15.18 -2.64 11.99
C VAL A 48 -15.60 -1.25 11.53
N ARG A 49 -15.69 -0.27 12.45
CA ARG A 49 -16.04 1.13 12.10
C ARG A 49 -14.98 1.78 11.20
N TYR A 50 -13.69 1.56 11.47
CA TYR A 50 -12.62 2.02 10.59
C TYR A 50 -12.64 1.35 9.21
N ILE A 51 -12.98 0.07 9.10
CA ILE A 51 -13.17 -0.58 7.79
C ILE A 51 -14.32 0.07 7.01
N GLN A 52 -15.43 0.44 7.67
CA GLN A 52 -16.52 1.13 6.99
C GLN A 52 -16.07 2.50 6.45
N ILE A 53 -15.35 3.27 7.25
CA ILE A 53 -14.76 4.55 6.81
C ILE A 53 -13.81 4.31 5.64
N PHE A 54 -12.93 3.30 5.73
CA PHE A 54 -11.98 2.93 4.68
C PHE A 54 -12.70 2.63 3.35
N ARG A 55 -13.77 1.82 3.38
CA ARG A 55 -14.59 1.49 2.21
C ARG A 55 -15.29 2.70 1.61
N GLN A 56 -15.78 3.62 2.44
CA GLN A 56 -16.42 4.84 1.96
C GLN A 56 -15.39 5.79 1.34
N LEU A 57 -14.26 6.02 2.00
CA LEU A 57 -13.19 6.89 1.52
C LEU A 57 -12.55 6.37 0.22
N GLU A 58 -12.37 5.06 0.06
CA GLU A 58 -11.87 4.47 -1.19
C GLU A 58 -12.84 4.74 -2.35
N LYS A 59 -14.14 4.51 -2.15
CA LYS A 59 -15.18 4.82 -3.15
C LYS A 59 -15.23 6.31 -3.49
N VAL A 60 -15.10 7.19 -2.49
CA VAL A 60 -15.04 8.64 -2.71
C VAL A 60 -13.79 8.99 -3.50
N TYR A 61 -12.63 8.49 -3.08
CA TYR A 61 -11.35 8.74 -3.73
C TYR A 61 -11.40 8.33 -5.21
N ASP A 62 -11.90 7.14 -5.52
CA ASP A 62 -12.00 6.64 -6.90
C ASP A 62 -12.91 7.49 -7.80
N GLN A 63 -13.92 8.15 -7.24
CA GLN A 63 -14.96 8.84 -8.01
C GLN A 63 -14.79 10.36 -8.06
N VAL A 64 -14.10 10.96 -7.10
CA VAL A 64 -13.78 12.40 -7.09
C VAL A 64 -12.70 12.69 -8.13
N VAL A 65 -12.92 13.72 -8.96
CA VAL A 65 -12.00 14.16 -10.02
C VAL A 65 -11.21 15.40 -9.59
N HIS A 66 -11.69 16.14 -8.59
CA HIS A 66 -11.02 17.34 -8.08
C HIS A 66 -9.63 17.01 -7.50
N PRO A 67 -8.53 17.57 -8.05
CA PRO A 67 -7.17 17.15 -7.70
C PRO A 67 -6.80 17.49 -6.25
N GLN A 68 -7.11 18.70 -5.77
CA GLN A 68 -6.80 19.10 -4.39
C GLN A 68 -7.59 18.29 -3.34
N LYS A 69 -8.89 18.04 -3.55
CA LYS A 69 -9.67 17.14 -2.70
C LYS A 69 -9.11 15.73 -2.66
N ARG A 70 -8.76 15.17 -3.82
CA ARG A 70 -8.18 13.82 -3.89
C ARG A 70 -6.94 13.70 -3.01
N ARG A 71 -6.09 14.74 -2.92
CA ARG A 71 -4.92 14.75 -2.03
C ARG A 71 -5.28 14.68 -0.55
N VAL A 72 -6.27 15.47 -0.12
CA VAL A 72 -6.77 15.43 1.27
C VAL A 72 -7.41 14.07 1.58
N ILE A 73 -8.29 13.58 0.70
CA ILE A 73 -8.92 12.27 0.85
C ILE A 73 -7.84 11.18 0.89
N ARG A 74 -6.81 11.31 0.07
CA ARG A 74 -5.71 10.34 0.00
C ARG A 74 -4.94 10.26 1.31
N ALA A 75 -4.57 11.39 1.89
CA ALA A 75 -3.86 11.44 3.17
C ALA A 75 -4.68 10.78 4.28
N ILE A 76 -5.99 11.06 4.33
CA ILE A 76 -6.89 10.46 5.34
C ILE A 76 -7.09 8.96 5.06
N LEU A 77 -7.22 8.56 3.80
CA LEU A 77 -7.34 7.15 3.40
C LEU A 77 -6.11 6.34 3.79
N ASP A 78 -4.90 6.87 3.58
CA ASP A 78 -3.65 6.24 4.03
C ASP A 78 -3.57 6.18 5.57
N GLY A 79 -4.05 7.20 6.28
CA GLY A 79 -4.14 7.22 7.74
C GLY A 79 -5.10 6.17 8.31
N VAL A 80 -6.30 6.05 7.72
CA VAL A 80 -7.31 5.06 8.13
C VAL A 80 -6.80 3.66 7.84
N MET A 81 -6.16 3.45 6.69
CA MET A 81 -5.53 2.19 6.32
C MET A 81 -4.46 1.78 7.36
N GLY A 82 -3.62 2.73 7.78
CA GLY A 82 -2.63 2.51 8.85
C GLY A 82 -3.28 2.12 10.18
N ARG A 83 -4.35 2.84 10.59
CA ARG A 83 -5.07 2.54 11.83
C ARG A 83 -5.74 1.16 11.81
N VAL A 84 -6.31 0.74 10.68
CA VAL A 84 -6.88 -0.61 10.51
C VAL A 84 -5.81 -1.68 10.73
N LEU A 85 -4.59 -1.47 10.24
CA LEU A 85 -3.48 -2.40 10.43
C LEU A 85 -2.97 -2.43 11.87
N GLU A 86 -2.90 -1.27 12.54
CA GLU A 86 -2.55 -1.20 13.97
C GLU A 86 -3.57 -1.96 14.84
N LEU A 87 -4.87 -1.70 14.63
CA LEU A 87 -5.93 -2.39 15.35
C LEU A 87 -5.90 -3.90 15.10
N LYS A 88 -5.69 -4.31 13.83
CA LYS A 88 -5.53 -5.73 13.50
C LYS A 88 -4.32 -6.33 14.20
N ASN A 89 -3.17 -5.66 14.18
CA ASN A 89 -1.95 -6.14 14.84
C ASN A 89 -2.16 -6.27 16.35
N GLU A 90 -2.81 -5.30 16.97
CA GLU A 90 -3.12 -5.34 18.40
C GLU A 90 -4.02 -6.52 18.74
N MET A 91 -5.08 -6.77 17.97
CA MET A 91 -5.95 -7.94 18.19
C MET A 91 -5.16 -9.25 18.09
N VAL A 92 -4.28 -9.38 17.09
CA VAL A 92 -3.41 -10.56 16.91
C VAL A 92 -2.46 -10.74 18.08
N GLU A 93 -1.83 -9.67 18.56
CA GLU A 93 -0.90 -9.71 19.70
C GLU A 93 -1.59 -10.13 21.01
N LYS A 94 -2.88 -9.80 21.16
CA LYS A 94 -3.64 -10.09 22.39
C LYS A 94 -4.37 -11.43 22.34
N GLU A 95 -4.91 -11.86 21.19
CA GLU A 95 -5.60 -13.16 21.02
C GLU A 95 -4.66 -14.29 20.56
N PHE A 96 -3.47 -13.97 20.06
CA PHE A 96 -2.54 -14.93 19.44
C PHE A 96 -3.14 -15.70 18.24
N SER A 97 -4.11 -15.09 17.55
CA SER A 97 -4.72 -15.63 16.33
C SER A 97 -4.71 -14.60 15.21
N GLU A 98 -4.52 -15.04 13.97
CA GLU A 98 -4.67 -14.17 12.79
C GLU A 98 -6.15 -13.99 12.42
N TYR A 99 -6.98 -14.96 12.79
CA TYR A 99 -8.39 -15.06 12.41
C TYR A 99 -9.28 -14.63 13.57
N HIS A 100 -10.12 -13.63 13.32
CA HIS A 100 -10.99 -13.03 14.32
C HIS A 100 -12.40 -12.98 13.77
N TYR A 101 -13.36 -13.47 14.54
CA TYR A 101 -14.76 -13.58 14.15
C TYR A 101 -15.58 -12.55 14.91
N MET A 102 -16.22 -11.66 14.15
CA MET A 102 -16.88 -10.46 14.65
C MET A 102 -18.40 -10.52 14.47
N ASP A 103 -18.99 -11.71 14.51
CA ASP A 103 -20.39 -11.94 14.14
C ASP A 103 -21.36 -11.11 15.00
N ASP A 104 -21.09 -11.06 16.32
CA ASP A 104 -21.89 -10.27 17.28
C ASP A 104 -21.80 -8.76 16.98
N VAL A 105 -20.59 -8.25 16.70
CA VAL A 105 -20.36 -6.84 16.36
C VAL A 105 -21.00 -6.47 15.02
N LEU A 106 -20.94 -7.37 14.04
CA LEU A 106 -21.63 -7.20 12.76
C LEU A 106 -23.15 -7.13 12.95
N HIS A 107 -23.69 -8.00 13.81
CA HIS A 107 -25.11 -8.01 14.12
C HIS A 107 -25.53 -6.69 14.78
N ASP A 108 -24.78 -6.21 15.79
CA ASP A 108 -25.04 -4.95 16.49
C ASP A 108 -25.02 -3.75 15.53
N LEU A 109 -24.08 -3.73 14.59
CA LEU A 109 -23.94 -2.68 13.58
C LEU A 109 -24.85 -2.86 12.36
N LYS A 110 -25.64 -3.94 12.29
CA LYS A 110 -26.49 -4.31 11.15
C LYS A 110 -25.71 -4.42 9.84
N LEU A 111 -24.49 -4.93 9.93
CA LEU A 111 -23.57 -5.15 8.82
C LEU A 111 -23.55 -6.63 8.41
N THR A 112 -23.09 -6.88 7.19
CA THR A 112 -22.89 -8.23 6.67
C THR A 112 -21.40 -8.57 6.61
N PRO A 113 -20.98 -9.85 6.56
CA PRO A 113 -19.58 -10.21 6.41
C PRO A 113 -18.90 -9.62 5.16
N VAL A 114 -19.67 -9.32 4.10
CA VAL A 114 -19.19 -8.62 2.89
C VAL A 114 -18.68 -7.21 3.22
N ASP A 115 -19.16 -6.61 4.29
CA ASP A 115 -18.74 -5.29 4.77
C ASP A 115 -17.40 -5.32 5.51
N LEU A 116 -16.87 -6.50 5.85
CA LEU A 116 -15.51 -6.70 6.35
C LEU A 116 -14.46 -6.87 5.25
N GLU A 117 -14.89 -7.02 3.99
CA GLU A 117 -13.97 -7.14 2.87
C GLU A 117 -13.16 -5.84 2.73
N ILE A 118 -11.83 -5.99 2.79
CA ILE A 118 -10.88 -4.89 2.69
C ILE A 118 -10.74 -4.53 1.20
N PRO A 119 -11.22 -3.35 0.77
CA PRO A 119 -11.05 -2.93 -0.61
C PRO A 119 -9.56 -2.69 -0.89
N ILE A 120 -9.13 -3.04 -2.10
CA ILE A 120 -7.78 -2.73 -2.57
C ILE A 120 -7.84 -1.36 -3.23
N PRO A 121 -7.17 -0.33 -2.67
CA PRO A 121 -7.22 1.00 -3.24
C PRO A 121 -6.72 1.04 -4.69
N ARG A 122 -7.58 1.52 -5.60
CA ARG A 122 -7.29 1.55 -7.04
C ARG A 122 -6.06 2.41 -7.39
N TYR A 123 -5.69 3.35 -6.52
CA TYR A 123 -4.52 4.19 -6.72
C TYR A 123 -3.19 3.44 -6.66
N PHE A 124 -3.14 2.27 -6.03
CA PHE A 124 -1.90 1.47 -5.94
C PHE A 124 -1.30 1.24 -7.32
N ILE A 125 -2.17 1.03 -8.32
CA ILE A 125 -1.82 0.83 -9.72
C ILE A 125 -1.91 2.13 -10.52
N SER A 126 -2.95 2.95 -10.33
CA SER A 126 -3.17 4.10 -11.23
C SER A 126 -2.07 5.16 -11.13
N ASP A 127 -1.61 5.48 -9.92
CA ASP A 127 -0.62 6.54 -9.68
C ASP A 127 0.75 6.19 -10.29
N ARG A 128 1.09 4.89 -10.26
CA ARG A 128 2.35 4.32 -10.80
C ARG A 128 2.15 3.61 -12.14
N SER A 129 1.04 3.86 -12.83
CA SER A 129 0.65 3.12 -14.04
C SER A 129 1.69 3.26 -15.17
N LYS A 130 2.28 4.44 -15.34
CA LYS A 130 3.36 4.69 -16.32
C LYS A 130 4.59 3.84 -16.00
N GLU A 131 5.06 3.88 -14.75
CA GLU A 131 6.20 3.06 -14.28
C GLU A 131 5.94 1.56 -14.45
N PHE A 132 4.74 1.08 -14.10
CA PHE A 132 4.39 -0.33 -14.26
C PHE A 132 4.33 -0.75 -15.72
N GLN A 133 3.85 0.11 -16.62
CA GLN A 133 3.85 -0.17 -18.06
C GLN A 133 5.27 -0.21 -18.64
N GLU A 134 6.13 0.74 -18.30
CA GLU A 134 7.54 0.76 -18.70
C GLU A 134 8.29 -0.48 -18.21
N ARG A 135 8.08 -0.87 -16.95
CA ARG A 135 8.69 -2.10 -16.40
C ARG A 135 8.15 -3.36 -17.06
N LYS A 136 6.83 -3.43 -17.29
CA LYS A 136 6.21 -4.58 -17.94
C LYS A 136 6.69 -4.73 -19.39
N THR A 137 6.83 -3.63 -20.12
CA THR A 137 7.37 -3.64 -21.49
C THR A 137 8.83 -4.07 -21.49
N MET A 138 9.67 -3.50 -20.61
CA MET A 138 11.06 -3.94 -20.41
C MET A 138 11.16 -5.45 -20.17
N LEU A 139 10.41 -5.99 -19.20
CA LEU A 139 10.43 -7.43 -18.91
C LEU A 139 9.94 -8.28 -20.08
N THR A 140 8.90 -7.82 -20.79
CA THR A 140 8.36 -8.52 -21.95
C THR A 140 9.38 -8.54 -23.10
N ASP A 141 10.12 -7.46 -23.30
CA ASP A 141 11.12 -7.37 -24.36
C ASP A 141 12.38 -8.19 -24.03
N ILE A 142 12.80 -8.22 -22.76
CA ILE A 142 13.83 -9.15 -22.28
C ILE A 142 13.38 -10.60 -22.49
N LEU A 143 12.15 -10.95 -22.11
CA LEU A 143 11.61 -12.31 -22.30
C LEU A 143 11.58 -12.72 -23.78
N LYS A 144 11.20 -11.83 -24.69
CA LYS A 144 11.26 -12.11 -26.15
C LYS A 144 12.69 -12.37 -26.62
N LEU A 145 13.68 -11.65 -26.10
CA LEU A 145 15.09 -11.87 -26.44
C LEU A 145 15.58 -13.25 -25.96
N VAL A 146 15.12 -13.68 -24.79
CA VAL A 146 15.50 -14.97 -24.17
C VAL A 146 14.77 -16.16 -24.82
N GLU A 147 13.48 -16.02 -25.17
CA GLU A 147 12.71 -17.06 -25.87
C GLU A 147 13.28 -17.38 -27.26
N VAL A 148 14.00 -16.44 -27.89
CA VAL A 148 14.71 -16.69 -29.17
C VAL A 148 15.96 -17.57 -28.97
N THR A 149 16.46 -17.72 -27.74
CA THR A 149 17.71 -18.45 -27.43
C THR A 149 17.52 -19.85 -26.82
N GLU A 150 16.33 -20.23 -26.35
CA GLU A 150 16.11 -21.55 -25.75
C GLU A 150 14.84 -22.24 -26.29
N SER A 151 15.00 -23.12 -27.27
CA SER A 151 14.15 -24.32 -27.40
C SER A 151 14.91 -25.47 -26.76
N PRO A 152 14.40 -26.07 -25.68
CA PRO A 152 13.33 -27.05 -25.81
C PRO A 152 12.20 -26.84 -24.81
N GLU A 153 10.97 -27.09 -25.27
CA GLU A 153 9.77 -27.12 -24.45
C GLU A 153 9.98 -28.00 -23.20
N PRO A 154 9.76 -27.48 -21.98
CA PRO A 154 9.45 -28.37 -20.87
C PRO A 154 8.17 -29.11 -21.27
N LEU A 155 8.15 -30.44 -21.08
CA LEU A 155 6.92 -31.24 -21.12
C LEU A 155 5.96 -30.73 -20.04
N MET A 156 5.29 -29.63 -20.35
CA MET A 156 4.12 -29.13 -19.66
C MET A 156 3.07 -30.21 -19.90
N THR A 157 2.89 -31.12 -18.95
CA THR A 157 1.58 -31.73 -18.77
C THR A 157 0.62 -30.57 -18.58
N LYS A 158 -0.01 -30.10 -19.67
CA LYS A 158 -1.06 -29.09 -19.63
C LYS A 158 -2.02 -29.55 -18.54
N GLY A 159 -2.04 -28.83 -17.42
CA GLY A 159 -3.05 -29.03 -16.40
C GLY A 159 -4.38 -28.79 -17.10
N MET A 160 -5.13 -29.85 -17.32
CA MET A 160 -6.47 -29.78 -17.88
C MET A 160 -7.27 -28.87 -16.94
N SER A 161 -7.75 -27.73 -17.45
CA SER A 161 -8.50 -26.80 -16.62
C SER A 161 -9.77 -27.48 -16.09
N HIS A 162 -10.31 -27.02 -14.96
CA HIS A 162 -11.55 -27.59 -14.42
C HIS A 162 -12.69 -27.53 -15.47
N GLU A 163 -12.72 -26.46 -16.26
CA GLU A 163 -13.62 -26.33 -17.40
C GLU A 163 -13.33 -27.31 -18.53
N GLU A 164 -12.06 -27.58 -18.85
CA GLU A 164 -11.68 -28.58 -19.85
C GLU A 164 -12.02 -30.00 -19.41
N ALA A 165 -11.82 -30.32 -18.13
CA ALA A 165 -12.18 -31.61 -17.54
C ALA A 165 -13.70 -31.80 -17.54
N ILE A 166 -14.46 -30.77 -17.15
CA ILE A 166 -15.92 -30.76 -17.26
C ILE A 166 -16.36 -30.91 -18.72
N LYS A 167 -15.75 -30.15 -19.65
CA LYS A 167 -16.05 -30.26 -21.09
C LYS A 167 -15.80 -31.67 -21.60
N ILE A 168 -14.69 -32.32 -21.22
CA ILE A 168 -14.37 -33.69 -21.64
C ILE A 168 -15.37 -34.69 -21.07
N LEU A 169 -15.66 -34.63 -19.77
CA LEU A 169 -16.68 -35.49 -19.14
C LEU A 169 -18.05 -35.31 -19.79
N GLN A 170 -18.46 -34.06 -20.04
CA GLN A 170 -19.70 -33.74 -20.75
C GLN A 170 -19.68 -34.20 -22.22
N VAL A 171 -18.55 -34.17 -22.91
CA VAL A 171 -18.41 -34.69 -24.28
C VAL A 171 -18.58 -36.21 -24.29
N VAL A 172 -17.95 -36.91 -23.34
CA VAL A 172 -18.05 -38.36 -23.21
C VAL A 172 -19.47 -38.80 -22.86
N GLU A 173 -20.13 -38.11 -21.91
CA GLU A 173 -21.52 -38.41 -21.54
C GLU A 173 -22.50 -38.07 -22.67
N ARG A 174 -22.28 -36.95 -23.41
CA ARG A 174 -23.04 -36.64 -24.63
C ARG A 174 -22.85 -37.71 -25.72
N ALA A 175 -21.64 -38.23 -25.88
CA ALA A 175 -21.38 -39.32 -26.82
C ALA A 175 -22.10 -40.61 -26.40
N ARG A 176 -22.16 -40.92 -25.09
CA ARG A 176 -22.91 -42.06 -24.55
C ARG A 176 -24.41 -41.91 -24.77
N GLN A 177 -24.99 -40.76 -24.42
CA GLN A 177 -26.39 -40.42 -24.67
C GLN A 177 -26.73 -40.39 -26.16
N GLY A 178 -25.80 -39.89 -26.99
CA GLY A 178 -25.92 -39.93 -28.46
C GLY A 178 -26.00 -41.35 -29.01
N ARG A 179 -25.15 -42.26 -28.53
CA ARG A 179 -25.21 -43.69 -28.88
C ARG A 179 -26.53 -44.33 -28.44
N LEU A 180 -27.01 -44.00 -27.25
CA LEU A 180 -28.28 -44.52 -26.72
C LEU A 180 -29.49 -44.03 -27.54
N ARG A 181 -29.54 -42.74 -27.86
CA ARG A 181 -30.57 -42.13 -28.72
C ARG A 181 -30.49 -42.64 -30.16
N ALA A 182 -29.29 -42.91 -30.68
CA ALA A 182 -29.11 -43.50 -32.00
C ALA A 182 -29.70 -44.91 -32.06
N LYS A 183 -29.43 -45.73 -31.03
CA LYS A 183 -30.01 -47.08 -30.89
C LYS A 183 -31.54 -47.03 -30.81
N LEU A 184 -32.10 -46.13 -30.00
CA LEU A 184 -33.55 -45.96 -29.86
C LEU A 184 -34.20 -45.42 -31.16
N ASN A 185 -33.54 -44.52 -31.88
CA ASN A 185 -33.98 -44.06 -33.19
C ASN A 185 -33.87 -45.14 -34.28
N GLU A 186 -32.87 -46.01 -34.21
CA GLU A 186 -32.74 -47.15 -35.11
C GLU A 186 -33.87 -48.15 -34.89
N GLU A 187 -34.17 -48.46 -33.63
CA GLU A 187 -35.33 -49.28 -33.23
C GLU A 187 -36.64 -48.64 -33.72
N SER A 188 -36.83 -47.33 -33.52
CA SER A 188 -38.02 -46.59 -33.99
C SER A 188 -38.11 -46.53 -35.53
N ARG A 189 -36.98 -46.46 -36.24
CA ARG A 189 -36.93 -46.55 -37.72
C ARG A 189 -37.25 -47.95 -38.22
N ASN A 190 -36.78 -48.99 -37.53
CA ASN A 190 -37.11 -50.38 -37.86
C ASN A 190 -38.59 -50.66 -37.61
N MET A 191 -39.17 -50.17 -36.51
CA MET A 191 -40.61 -50.23 -36.26
C MET A 191 -41.41 -49.48 -37.33
N ASN A 192 -41.02 -48.25 -37.68
CA ASN A 192 -41.67 -47.49 -38.76
C ASN A 192 -41.48 -48.11 -40.16
N ARG A 193 -40.41 -48.88 -40.38
CA ARG A 193 -40.23 -49.70 -41.60
C ARG A 193 -41.17 -50.89 -41.63
N MET A 194 -41.44 -51.52 -40.49
CA MET A 194 -42.41 -52.63 -40.37
C MET A 194 -43.85 -52.18 -40.67
N TYR A 195 -44.21 -50.92 -40.39
CA TYR A 195 -45.55 -50.37 -40.70
C TYR A 195 -45.70 -49.78 -42.11
N LYS A 196 -44.68 -49.85 -42.98
CA LYS A 196 -44.79 -49.39 -44.38
C LYS A 196 -44.88 -50.56 -45.35
N THR A 197 -46.06 -51.14 -45.45
CA THR A 197 -46.49 -51.89 -46.64
C THR A 197 -46.75 -50.90 -47.78
N LYS A 198 -46.29 -51.27 -48.98
CA LYS A 198 -46.27 -50.44 -50.19
C LYS A 198 -47.67 -50.24 -50.77
N ASP A 199 -47.94 -49.03 -51.26
CA ASP A 199 -48.77 -48.81 -52.45
C ASP A 199 -47.91 -48.10 -53.51
N PRO A 200 -47.71 -48.68 -54.71
CA PRO A 200 -47.03 -48.01 -55.81
C PRO A 200 -48.06 -47.41 -56.78
N GLY A 201 -48.13 -46.09 -56.84
CA GLY A 201 -48.68 -45.42 -58.02
C GLY A 201 -49.28 -44.04 -57.81
N THR A 202 -48.45 -43.00 -57.83
CA THR A 202 -48.59 -41.84 -58.75
C THR A 202 -47.33 -40.96 -58.76
N ALA A 203 -46.93 -40.60 -59.98
CA ALA A 203 -46.08 -39.51 -60.45
C ALA A 203 -44.84 -39.05 -59.64
N ALA A 204 -43.68 -39.08 -60.31
CA ALA A 204 -42.38 -38.59 -59.84
C ALA A 204 -42.37 -37.16 -59.24
N ILE A 205 -43.35 -36.32 -59.56
CA ILE A 205 -43.53 -34.97 -58.99
C ILE A 205 -43.99 -35.04 -57.54
N GLU A 206 -44.89 -35.97 -57.19
CA GLU A 206 -45.34 -36.17 -55.81
C GLU A 206 -44.20 -36.74 -54.95
N LEU A 207 -43.40 -37.65 -55.51
CA LEU A 207 -42.19 -38.16 -54.84
C LEU A 207 -41.15 -37.07 -54.59
N ALA A 208 -40.90 -36.18 -55.56
CA ALA A 208 -40.02 -35.04 -55.38
C ALA A 208 -40.55 -34.08 -54.29
N THR A 209 -41.86 -33.82 -54.30
CA THR A 209 -42.54 -32.98 -53.30
C THR A 209 -42.43 -33.58 -51.89
N VAL A 210 -42.67 -34.89 -51.75
CA VAL A 210 -42.50 -35.61 -50.47
C VAL A 210 -41.03 -35.59 -50.03
N CYS A 211 -40.08 -35.71 -50.96
CA CYS A 211 -38.66 -35.65 -50.64
C CYS A 211 -38.25 -34.26 -50.11
N ILE A 212 -38.68 -33.18 -50.78
CA ILE A 212 -38.44 -31.80 -50.34
C ILE A 212 -39.11 -31.54 -48.98
N GLN A 213 -40.38 -31.92 -48.83
CA GLN A 213 -41.10 -31.78 -47.56
C GLN A 213 -40.43 -32.57 -46.43
N LYS A 214 -39.90 -33.77 -46.70
CA LYS A 214 -39.19 -34.59 -45.72
C LYS A 214 -37.86 -33.97 -45.30
N VAL A 215 -37.09 -33.42 -46.25
CA VAL A 215 -35.84 -32.72 -45.96
C VAL A 215 -36.11 -31.47 -45.13
N TRP A 216 -37.11 -30.67 -45.51
CA TRP A 216 -37.52 -29.45 -44.80
C TRP A 216 -38.05 -29.74 -43.40
N ARG A 217 -38.98 -30.70 -43.24
CA ARG A 217 -39.48 -31.14 -41.94
C ARG A 217 -38.35 -31.68 -41.06
N GLY A 218 -37.41 -32.43 -41.65
CA GLY A 218 -36.21 -32.90 -40.97
C GLY A 218 -35.30 -31.76 -40.51
N TYR A 219 -35.09 -30.73 -41.34
CA TYR A 219 -34.31 -29.55 -40.99
C TYR A 219 -34.96 -28.76 -39.85
N ILE A 220 -36.26 -28.47 -39.96
CA ILE A 220 -37.03 -27.79 -38.90
C ILE A 220 -36.96 -28.60 -37.60
N GLN A 221 -37.16 -29.91 -37.64
CA GLN A 221 -37.14 -30.75 -36.44
C GLN A 221 -35.74 -30.79 -35.81
N ARG A 222 -34.66 -30.85 -36.61
CA ARG A 222 -33.29 -30.75 -36.09
C ARG A 222 -33.02 -29.38 -35.47
N LYS A 223 -33.53 -28.29 -36.06
CA LYS A 223 -33.41 -26.94 -35.51
C LYS A 223 -34.15 -26.82 -34.17
N ARG A 224 -35.40 -27.31 -34.08
CA ARG A 224 -36.18 -27.35 -32.84
C ARG A 224 -35.53 -28.22 -31.76
N ALA A 225 -35.03 -29.40 -32.12
CA ALA A 225 -34.35 -30.29 -31.19
C ALA A 225 -33.00 -29.73 -30.70
N LYS A 226 -32.34 -28.88 -31.49
CA LYS A 226 -31.16 -28.13 -31.05
C LYS A 226 -31.56 -27.06 -30.03
N ILE A 227 -32.58 -26.25 -30.33
CA ILE A 227 -33.08 -25.22 -29.42
C ILE A 227 -33.55 -25.83 -28.09
N ALA A 228 -34.39 -26.86 -28.13
CA ALA A 228 -34.88 -27.52 -26.91
C ALA A 228 -33.75 -28.15 -26.07
N ARG A 229 -32.70 -28.66 -26.72
CA ARG A 229 -31.50 -29.14 -26.03
C ARG A 229 -30.74 -27.99 -25.39
N ASP A 230 -30.54 -26.89 -26.10
CA ASP A 230 -29.84 -25.72 -25.59
C ASP A 230 -30.62 -25.12 -24.38
N GLU A 231 -31.95 -25.05 -24.46
CA GLU A 231 -32.85 -24.67 -23.35
C GLU A 231 -32.78 -25.63 -22.16
N GLU A 232 -32.78 -26.95 -22.40
CA GLU A 232 -32.62 -27.97 -21.35
C GLU A 232 -31.25 -27.85 -20.67
N MET A 233 -30.18 -27.60 -21.43
CA MET A 233 -28.83 -27.39 -20.90
C MET A 233 -28.75 -26.13 -20.03
N ILE A 234 -29.48 -25.06 -20.40
CA ILE A 234 -29.57 -23.83 -19.60
C ILE A 234 -30.39 -24.08 -18.33
N PHE A 235 -31.55 -24.74 -18.45
CA PHE A 235 -32.43 -25.04 -17.32
C PHE A 235 -31.74 -25.92 -16.26
N LEU A 236 -30.96 -26.91 -16.69
CA LEU A 236 -30.18 -27.79 -15.82
C LEU A 236 -28.89 -27.13 -15.28
N GLY A 237 -28.62 -25.86 -15.62
CA GLY A 237 -27.43 -25.12 -15.19
C GLY A 237 -26.12 -25.60 -15.82
N MET A 238 -26.18 -26.44 -16.86
CA MET A 238 -25.00 -26.99 -17.55
C MET A 238 -24.44 -26.06 -18.63
N ALA A 239 -25.24 -25.10 -19.10
CA ALA A 239 -24.82 -24.01 -19.96
C ALA A 239 -25.34 -22.69 -19.39
N MET A 240 -24.52 -21.64 -19.34
CA MET A 240 -25.02 -20.31 -19.00
C MET A 240 -25.95 -19.82 -20.10
N ASP A 241 -27.11 -19.29 -19.70
CA ASP A 241 -28.03 -18.60 -20.61
C ASP A 241 -27.25 -17.50 -21.37
N PRO A 242 -27.35 -17.43 -22.71
CA PRO A 242 -26.71 -16.39 -23.50
C PRO A 242 -26.98 -14.96 -22.99
N LYS A 243 -28.11 -14.71 -22.34
CA LYS A 243 -28.43 -13.40 -21.74
C LYS A 243 -27.52 -13.00 -20.57
N TYR A 244 -26.83 -13.96 -19.96
CA TYR A 244 -25.84 -13.73 -18.90
C TYR A 244 -24.38 -13.83 -19.42
N GLN A 245 -24.16 -14.09 -20.71
CA GLN A 245 -22.82 -14.11 -21.31
C GLN A 245 -22.31 -12.70 -21.66
N LEU A 246 -23.22 -11.75 -21.83
CA LEU A 246 -22.90 -10.35 -22.10
C LEU A 246 -23.13 -9.54 -20.81
N PRO A 247 -22.18 -8.67 -20.42
CA PRO A 247 -22.40 -7.74 -19.32
C PRO A 247 -23.69 -6.97 -19.56
N CYS A 248 -24.47 -6.74 -18.51
CA CYS A 248 -25.73 -6.03 -18.70
C CYS A 248 -25.47 -4.59 -19.23
N PRO A 249 -26.40 -3.97 -19.97
CA PRO A 249 -26.18 -2.60 -20.46
C PRO A 249 -25.81 -1.59 -19.37
N ALA A 250 -26.30 -1.81 -18.13
CA ALA A 250 -25.92 -1.01 -16.97
C ALA A 250 -24.45 -1.22 -16.55
N GLU A 251 -23.93 -2.45 -16.60
CA GLU A 251 -22.51 -2.76 -16.36
C GLU A 251 -21.61 -2.13 -17.42
N ILE A 252 -22.00 -2.20 -18.70
CA ILE A 252 -21.24 -1.55 -19.78
C ILE A 252 -21.23 -0.03 -19.60
N THR A 253 -22.37 0.55 -19.22
CA THR A 253 -22.47 1.99 -18.93
C THR A 253 -21.64 2.37 -17.70
N ALA A 254 -21.60 1.53 -16.68
CA ALA A 254 -20.77 1.74 -15.49
C ALA A 254 -19.28 1.67 -15.83
N GLN A 255 -18.84 0.66 -16.57
CA GLN A 255 -17.44 0.50 -16.99
C GLN A 255 -16.95 1.65 -17.88
N THR A 256 -17.78 2.08 -18.82
CA THR A 256 -17.48 3.25 -19.68
C THR A 256 -17.44 4.55 -18.88
N SER A 257 -18.36 4.72 -17.91
CA SER A 257 -18.32 5.84 -16.98
C SER A 257 -17.05 5.84 -16.14
N GLU A 258 -16.65 4.70 -15.56
CA GLU A 258 -15.42 4.57 -14.78
C GLU A 258 -14.17 4.93 -15.61
N ALA A 259 -14.07 4.42 -16.84
CA ALA A 259 -12.97 4.73 -17.75
C ALA A 259 -12.89 6.22 -18.11
N CYS A 260 -14.05 6.86 -18.34
CA CYS A 260 -14.14 8.29 -18.58
C CYS A 260 -13.70 9.10 -17.34
N THR A 261 -14.15 8.71 -16.15
CA THR A 261 -13.74 9.36 -14.89
C THR A 261 -12.22 9.28 -14.69
N ARG A 262 -11.62 8.11 -14.93
CA ARG A 262 -10.15 7.93 -14.84
C ARG A 262 -9.39 8.83 -15.81
N SER A 263 -9.88 8.96 -17.04
CA SER A 263 -9.26 9.83 -18.05
C SER A 263 -9.28 11.30 -17.60
N LYS A 264 -10.42 11.76 -17.07
CA LYS A 264 -10.56 13.12 -16.51
C LYS A 264 -9.68 13.37 -15.28
N GLN A 265 -9.50 12.36 -14.42
CA GLN A 265 -8.63 12.48 -13.24
C GLN A 265 -7.18 12.76 -13.64
N VAL A 266 -6.69 12.05 -14.67
CA VAL A 266 -5.34 12.26 -15.21
C VAL A 266 -5.22 13.67 -15.79
N GLU A 267 -6.17 14.07 -16.65
CA GLU A 267 -6.21 15.40 -17.26
C GLU A 267 -6.20 16.52 -16.21
N HIS A 268 -7.11 16.47 -15.23
CA HIS A 268 -7.21 17.50 -14.19
C HIS A 268 -5.98 17.55 -13.29
N ASN A 269 -5.34 16.40 -13.03
CA ASN A 269 -4.11 16.35 -12.24
C ASN A 269 -2.92 16.94 -13.03
N GLU A 270 -2.80 16.65 -14.32
CA GLU A 270 -1.76 17.26 -15.18
C GLU A 270 -1.96 18.78 -15.31
N ASP A 271 -3.20 19.23 -15.50
CA ASP A 271 -3.54 20.66 -15.53
C ASP A 271 -3.25 21.36 -14.20
N TYR A 272 -3.53 20.69 -13.07
CA TYR A 272 -3.20 21.19 -11.75
C TYR A 272 -1.69 21.32 -11.57
N GLN A 273 -0.90 20.29 -11.92
CA GLN A 273 0.56 20.34 -11.82
C GLN A 273 1.17 21.49 -12.64
N LYS A 274 0.71 21.67 -13.88
CA LYS A 274 1.13 22.80 -14.73
C LYS A 274 0.78 24.16 -14.09
N SER A 275 -0.43 24.24 -13.51
CA SER A 275 -0.91 25.47 -12.88
C SER A 275 -0.18 25.79 -11.58
N VAL A 276 0.20 24.77 -10.79
CA VAL A 276 1.07 24.94 -9.62
C VAL A 276 2.38 25.60 -10.03
N VAL A 277 3.08 25.05 -11.04
CA VAL A 277 4.35 25.63 -11.51
C VAL A 277 4.16 27.06 -12.03
N ALA A 278 3.14 27.30 -12.86
CA ALA A 278 2.87 28.63 -13.41
C ALA A 278 2.57 29.67 -12.33
N VAL A 279 1.73 29.31 -11.34
CA VAL A 279 1.35 30.18 -10.22
C VAL A 279 2.54 30.41 -9.28
N THR A 280 3.35 29.38 -8.99
CA THR A 280 4.57 29.53 -8.18
C THR A 280 5.54 30.52 -8.81
N ASN A 281 5.75 30.44 -10.12
CA ASN A 281 6.63 31.38 -10.83
C ASN A 281 6.06 32.80 -10.78
N GLN A 282 4.75 32.96 -11.03
CA GLN A 282 4.10 34.26 -10.95
C GLN A 282 4.18 34.88 -9.54
N LEU A 283 3.98 34.08 -8.49
CA LEU A 283 4.11 34.54 -7.11
C LEU A 283 5.55 34.93 -6.77
N ARG A 284 6.54 34.17 -7.23
CA ARG A 284 7.95 34.49 -7.04
C ARG A 284 8.32 35.83 -7.70
N ASP A 285 7.81 36.08 -8.90
CA ASP A 285 8.12 37.30 -9.67
C ASP A 285 7.41 38.54 -9.11
N VAL A 286 6.16 38.40 -8.63
CA VAL A 286 5.35 39.53 -8.15
C VAL A 286 5.49 39.75 -6.65
N GLU A 287 5.23 38.73 -5.84
CA GLU A 287 5.19 38.84 -4.37
C GLU A 287 6.58 38.59 -3.75
N GLY A 288 7.48 37.87 -4.43
CA GLY A 288 8.76 37.45 -3.85
C GLY A 288 9.69 38.61 -3.46
N HIS A 289 9.76 39.66 -4.28
CA HIS A 289 10.58 40.83 -3.94
C HIS A 289 10.01 41.59 -2.72
N ASP A 290 8.69 41.76 -2.68
CA ASP A 290 7.98 42.45 -1.60
C ASP A 290 8.09 41.66 -0.28
N MET A 291 7.94 40.33 -0.33
CA MET A 291 8.14 39.45 0.83
C MET A 291 9.57 39.53 1.35
N SER A 292 10.57 39.46 0.46
CA SER A 292 11.98 39.57 0.85
C SER A 292 12.28 40.93 1.51
N LYS A 293 11.78 42.01 0.95
CA LYS A 293 11.94 43.35 1.51
C LYS A 293 11.28 43.47 2.89
N THR A 294 10.04 43.03 3.02
CA THR A 294 9.30 43.06 4.28
C THR A 294 9.99 42.25 5.37
N MET A 295 10.49 41.06 5.05
CA MET A 295 11.26 40.24 6.00
C MET A 295 12.57 40.90 6.42
N LYS A 296 13.34 41.45 5.47
CA LYS A 296 14.57 42.18 5.79
C LYS A 296 14.29 43.36 6.71
N ASP A 297 13.25 44.14 6.41
CA ASP A 297 12.89 45.31 7.20
C ASP A 297 12.47 44.91 8.62
N GLN A 298 11.69 43.82 8.77
CA GLN A 298 11.34 43.26 10.08
C GLN A 298 12.57 42.78 10.86
N ILE A 299 13.51 42.08 10.22
CA ILE A 299 14.73 41.60 10.86
C ILE A 299 15.65 42.77 11.24
N ARG A 300 15.81 43.78 10.37
CA ARG A 300 16.56 45.01 10.68
C ARG A 300 15.98 45.73 11.89
N GLN A 301 14.65 45.89 11.90
CA GLN A 301 13.93 46.54 12.99
C GLN A 301 14.18 45.82 14.32
N TRP A 302 14.09 44.49 14.33
CA TRP A 302 14.40 43.68 15.51
C TRP A 302 15.84 43.90 16.01
N PHE A 303 16.83 43.90 15.11
CA PHE A 303 18.23 44.15 15.49
C PHE A 303 18.45 45.56 16.06
N ILE A 304 17.76 46.57 15.55
CA ILE A 304 17.82 47.95 16.06
C ILE A 304 17.22 48.01 17.46
N GLU A 305 16.03 47.44 17.66
CA GLU A 305 15.36 47.39 18.97
C GLU A 305 16.19 46.63 20.02
N CYS A 306 16.83 45.52 19.63
CA CYS A 306 17.76 44.82 20.50
C CYS A 306 18.98 45.67 20.86
N ARG A 307 19.56 46.40 19.89
CA ARG A 307 20.70 47.30 20.14
C ARG A 307 20.32 48.43 21.07
N ASP A 308 19.16 49.07 20.87
CA ASP A 308 18.71 50.18 21.71
C ASP A 308 18.48 49.73 23.16
N ALA A 309 18.11 48.46 23.37
CA ALA A 309 17.94 47.87 24.70
C ALA A 309 19.24 47.36 25.35
N THR A 310 20.17 46.75 24.59
CA THR A 310 21.37 46.06 25.13
C THR A 310 22.71 46.75 24.85
N GLY A 311 22.75 47.77 23.98
CA GLY A 311 23.96 48.51 23.61
C GLY A 311 24.92 47.77 22.68
N SER A 312 24.58 46.55 22.25
CA SER A 312 25.34 45.69 21.32
C SER A 312 24.41 44.94 20.37
N PHE A 313 24.92 44.47 19.23
CA PHE A 313 24.15 43.64 18.30
C PHE A 313 24.17 42.17 18.73
N PRO A 314 23.00 41.51 18.90
CA PRO A 314 22.91 40.07 19.14
C PRO A 314 23.58 39.23 18.04
N ASP A 315 23.88 37.96 18.35
CA ASP A 315 24.29 36.99 17.33
C ASP A 315 23.06 36.48 16.55
N TYR A 316 23.25 36.21 15.25
CA TYR A 316 22.20 35.69 14.39
C TYR A 316 22.00 34.19 14.67
N PRO A 317 20.77 33.68 14.84
CA PRO A 317 20.53 32.26 15.10
C PRO A 317 21.06 31.36 13.98
N ASP A 318 21.68 30.22 14.35
CA ASP A 318 22.26 29.28 13.39
C ASP A 318 21.18 28.56 12.56
N GLU A 319 21.57 28.05 11.38
CA GLU A 319 20.68 27.32 10.47
C GLU A 319 20.08 26.05 11.08
N GLU A 320 20.80 25.40 12.01
CA GLU A 320 20.34 24.17 12.66
C GLU A 320 19.23 24.42 13.71
N ASP A 321 19.11 25.65 14.21
CA ASP A 321 18.11 26.04 15.22
C ASP A 321 16.84 26.69 14.59
N GLY A 322 16.84 26.93 13.27
CA GLY A 322 15.69 27.49 12.55
C GLY A 322 15.82 28.96 12.14
N GLY A 323 17.01 29.56 12.22
CA GLY A 323 17.31 30.88 11.65
C GLY A 323 16.39 32.00 12.14
N SER A 324 15.87 32.83 11.22
CA SER A 324 14.96 33.92 11.60
C SER A 324 13.60 33.45 12.09
N ALA A 325 13.22 32.19 11.88
CA ALA A 325 11.93 31.69 12.37
C ALA A 325 11.86 31.75 13.90
N LEU A 326 13.00 31.57 14.60
CA LEU A 326 13.11 31.76 16.05
C LEU A 326 12.92 33.22 16.48
N ILE A 327 13.33 34.18 15.64
CA ILE A 327 13.16 35.62 15.91
C ILE A 327 11.67 35.98 15.95
N PHE A 328 10.85 35.27 15.17
CA PHE A 328 9.40 35.51 15.06
C PHE A 328 8.53 34.53 15.87
N ALA A 329 9.08 33.40 16.33
CA ALA A 329 8.31 32.36 17.02
C ALA A 329 8.04 32.64 18.50
N GLU A 330 8.89 33.41 19.20
CA GLU A 330 8.65 34.03 20.53
C GLU A 330 9.98 34.56 21.08
N LYS A 331 10.07 35.87 21.40
CA LYS A 331 10.86 36.42 22.53
C LYS A 331 10.69 37.95 22.62
N ASN A 332 10.17 38.42 23.76
CA ASN A 332 10.23 39.84 24.14
C ASN A 332 11.69 40.21 24.46
N PRO A 333 12.13 41.48 24.24
CA PRO A 333 13.50 41.94 24.47
C PRO A 333 14.08 41.65 25.88
N GLN A 334 13.22 41.37 26.86
CA GLN A 334 13.57 41.09 28.26
C GLN A 334 14.17 39.69 28.49
N GLN A 335 13.76 38.66 27.74
CA GLN A 335 14.32 37.30 27.90
C GLN A 335 15.73 37.18 27.30
N LEU A 336 16.06 38.06 26.34
CA LEU A 336 17.42 38.18 25.82
C LEU A 336 18.39 38.77 26.86
N MET A 337 17.89 39.63 27.77
CA MET A 337 18.69 40.18 28.89
C MET A 337 19.08 39.09 29.88
N GLU A 338 18.19 38.15 30.17
CA GLU A 338 18.48 37.01 31.05
C GLU A 338 19.48 36.03 30.42
N GLU A 339 19.43 35.85 29.09
CA GLU A 339 20.32 34.95 28.36
C GLU A 339 21.72 35.55 28.12
N ILE A 340 21.81 36.87 27.92
CA ILE A 340 23.10 37.59 27.87
C ILE A 340 23.73 37.66 29.27
N ALA A 341 22.94 37.89 30.32
CA ALA A 341 23.43 37.83 31.71
C ALA A 341 23.94 36.43 32.07
N ALA A 342 23.26 35.37 31.64
CA ALA A 342 23.69 33.99 31.86
C ALA A 342 25.01 33.65 31.12
N LYS A 343 25.21 34.16 29.90
CA LYS A 343 26.45 33.97 29.13
C LYS A 343 27.62 34.81 29.67
N GLU A 344 27.37 36.03 30.15
CA GLU A 344 28.40 36.85 30.81
C GLU A 344 28.84 36.24 32.15
N GLU A 345 27.95 35.55 32.88
CA GLU A 345 28.32 34.83 34.09
C GLU A 345 29.11 33.53 33.82
N GLU A 346 28.82 32.78 32.75
CA GLU A 346 29.58 31.58 32.38
C GLU A 346 31.00 31.88 31.86
N ASP A 347 31.20 32.99 31.14
CA ASP A 347 32.52 33.38 30.62
C ASP A 347 33.45 33.96 31.71
N SER A 348 32.90 34.36 32.86
CA SER A 348 33.66 34.92 33.98
C SER A 348 34.36 33.88 34.87
N ASN A 349 34.05 32.58 34.72
CA ASN A 349 34.51 31.55 35.66
C ASN A 349 35.33 30.44 34.98
N ASN A 350 36.59 30.75 34.64
CA ASN A 350 37.54 29.73 34.21
C ASN A 350 38.95 29.86 34.87
N LYS A 351 39.22 28.91 35.77
CA LYS A 351 40.50 28.32 36.29
C LYS A 351 40.95 28.67 37.72
N PRO A 352 41.80 27.81 38.38
CA PRO A 352 41.69 26.35 38.58
C PRO A 352 42.14 25.91 40.01
N LYS A 353 42.19 24.59 40.29
CA LYS A 353 42.66 23.85 41.50
C LYS A 353 41.51 23.41 42.40
N GLY A 354 41.50 22.22 42.99
CA GLY A 354 42.44 21.11 43.09
C GLY A 354 41.79 20.13 44.07
N LYS A 355 41.78 18.84 43.76
CA LYS A 355 41.15 17.79 44.58
C LYS A 355 41.78 17.74 45.98
N GLU A 356 40.95 17.78 47.01
CA GLU A 356 41.17 17.06 48.26
C GLU A 356 39.86 16.45 48.74
N GLU A 357 39.93 15.16 49.10
CA GLU A 357 38.85 14.33 49.62
C GLU A 357 38.57 14.64 51.10
N LYS A 358 37.29 14.63 51.51
CA LYS A 358 36.87 13.90 52.73
C LYS A 358 35.35 13.73 52.86
N LYS A 359 34.99 12.49 53.22
CA LYS A 359 33.69 11.97 53.68
C LYS A 359 33.08 12.78 54.83
N GLU A 360 31.75 12.92 54.87
CA GLU A 360 30.92 12.20 55.86
C GLU A 360 29.39 12.37 55.65
N LYS A 361 28.72 11.20 55.62
CA LYS A 361 27.43 10.85 56.23
C LYS A 361 26.26 11.86 56.17
N GLY A 362 25.39 11.63 55.18
CA GLY A 362 23.97 12.01 55.21
C GLY A 362 23.09 10.81 55.59
N LYS A 363 22.29 11.01 56.63
CA LYS A 363 21.31 10.09 57.23
C LYS A 363 20.27 9.59 56.21
N LYS A 364 19.95 8.30 56.30
CA LYS A 364 18.68 7.72 55.86
C LYS A 364 17.52 8.51 56.49
N ASP A 365 16.67 9.08 55.67
CA ASP A 365 15.27 9.27 56.01
C ASP A 365 14.42 8.46 55.03
N LYS A 366 13.54 7.64 55.61
CA LYS A 366 12.62 6.73 54.93
C LYS A 366 11.58 7.57 54.18
N GLY A 367 11.87 7.90 52.93
CA GLY A 367 10.85 8.22 51.93
C GLY A 367 10.11 6.93 51.59
N LYS A 368 8.81 6.96 51.86
CA LYS A 368 7.83 5.90 51.62
C LYS A 368 7.85 5.54 50.12
N ASP A 369 8.17 4.29 49.81
CA ASP A 369 7.83 3.70 48.51
C ASP A 369 6.30 3.73 48.41
N ASP A 370 5.75 4.75 47.77
CA ASP A 370 4.47 4.59 47.10
C ASP A 370 4.82 3.80 45.84
N GLU A 371 4.76 2.47 45.98
CA GLU A 371 4.58 1.56 44.86
C GLU A 371 3.35 2.07 44.10
N GLU A 372 3.57 2.80 43.00
CA GLU A 372 2.58 2.86 41.94
C GLU A 372 2.38 1.41 41.49
N GLU A 373 1.36 0.76 42.05
CA GLU A 373 0.80 -0.47 41.49
C GLU A 373 0.64 -0.20 39.99
N GLU A 374 1.44 -0.88 39.15
CA GLU A 374 1.14 -0.98 37.73
C GLU A 374 -0.31 -1.47 37.65
N GLU A 375 -1.26 -0.58 37.36
CA GLU A 375 -2.68 -0.92 37.33
C GLU A 375 -2.86 -2.09 36.36
N ALA A 376 -3.06 -3.29 36.92
CA ALA A 376 -3.14 -4.53 36.17
C ALA A 376 -4.40 -4.51 35.28
N GLY A 377 -4.21 -4.19 34.01
CA GLY A 377 -5.26 -4.26 32.99
C GLY A 377 -4.76 -3.93 31.59
N LEU A 378 -5.60 -4.19 30.60
CA LEU A 378 -5.28 -4.04 29.18
C LEU A 378 -5.45 -2.59 28.75
N LYS A 379 -4.44 -2.05 28.05
CA LYS A 379 -4.45 -0.72 27.42
C LYS A 379 -4.21 -0.88 25.93
N MET A 380 -4.78 0.05 25.15
CA MET A 380 -4.52 0.13 23.72
C MET A 380 -3.09 0.57 23.43
N LEU A 381 -2.53 0.08 22.32
CA LEU A 381 -1.20 0.49 21.89
C LEU A 381 -1.22 1.92 21.31
N PRO A 382 -0.12 2.68 21.46
CA PRO A 382 -0.02 4.00 20.86
C PRO A 382 -0.08 3.89 19.33
N SER A 383 -0.79 4.83 18.70
CA SER A 383 -0.93 4.89 17.24
C SER A 383 0.02 5.90 16.62
N ALA A 384 0.61 5.55 15.48
CA ALA A 384 1.39 6.45 14.64
C ALA A 384 0.52 7.28 13.66
N PHE A 385 -0.77 6.94 13.51
CA PHE A 385 -1.67 7.52 12.52
C PHE A 385 -2.75 8.43 13.10
N LEU A 386 -3.06 8.35 14.40
CA LEU A 386 -4.11 9.17 15.02
C LEU A 386 -3.86 10.67 14.89
N SER A 387 -2.61 11.14 15.03
CA SER A 387 -2.26 12.56 14.85
C SER A 387 -2.49 13.03 13.41
N ASP A 388 -2.08 12.22 12.43
CA ASP A 388 -2.27 12.54 11.01
C ASP A 388 -3.76 12.57 10.65
N LEU A 389 -4.56 11.64 11.21
CA LEU A 389 -6.00 11.60 11.05
C LEU A 389 -6.69 12.80 11.69
N GLU A 390 -6.23 13.24 12.86
CA GLU A 390 -6.77 14.44 13.52
C GLU A 390 -6.51 15.70 12.67
N VAL A 391 -5.30 15.87 12.14
CA VAL A 391 -4.97 16.98 11.23
C VAL A 391 -5.81 16.91 9.95
N GLY A 392 -5.97 15.72 9.37
CA GLY A 392 -6.80 15.52 8.19
C GLY A 392 -8.27 15.85 8.42
N ASN A 393 -8.83 15.40 9.55
CA ASN A 393 -10.21 15.69 9.93
C ASN A 393 -10.43 17.18 10.23
N LYS A 394 -9.49 17.85 10.93
CA LYS A 394 -9.53 19.31 11.14
C LYS A 394 -9.53 20.06 9.82
N THR A 395 -8.64 19.67 8.90
CA THR A 395 -8.59 20.26 7.54
C THR A 395 -9.92 20.10 6.81
N PHE A 396 -10.60 18.96 6.98
CA PHE A 396 -11.94 18.77 6.40
C PHE A 396 -12.99 19.69 7.04
N VAL A 397 -13.07 19.71 8.37
CA VAL A 397 -14.05 20.49 9.12
C VAL A 397 -13.88 21.99 8.87
N ASP A 398 -12.66 22.49 8.99
CA ASP A 398 -12.36 23.92 8.90
C ASP A 398 -12.53 24.46 7.47
N PHE A 399 -12.18 23.64 6.47
CA PHE A 399 -12.05 24.12 5.09
C PHE A 399 -13.09 23.53 4.12
N TRP A 400 -13.32 22.22 4.15
CA TRP A 400 -14.10 21.52 3.11
C TRP A 400 -15.58 21.34 3.45
N GLN A 401 -15.94 21.27 4.73
CA GLN A 401 -17.30 20.98 5.18
C GLN A 401 -18.32 22.05 4.79
N THR A 402 -17.94 23.33 4.88
CA THR A 402 -18.84 24.48 4.67
C THR A 402 -18.76 25.08 3.25
N ARG A 403 -17.90 24.53 2.40
CA ARG A 403 -17.59 25.11 1.10
C ARG A 403 -18.71 24.88 0.08
N ASN A 404 -19.15 25.96 -0.56
CA ASN A 404 -20.16 25.90 -1.63
C ASN A 404 -19.50 25.72 -3.01
N GLU A 405 -19.70 24.56 -3.61
CA GLU A 405 -19.12 24.18 -4.92
C GLU A 405 -20.08 24.31 -6.10
N SER A 406 -21.20 25.01 -5.93
CA SER A 406 -22.22 25.16 -6.97
C SER A 406 -21.68 25.67 -8.31
N ARG A 407 -20.55 26.41 -8.32
CA ARG A 407 -19.90 26.96 -9.52
C ARG A 407 -18.79 26.06 -10.10
N ASN A 408 -18.31 25.05 -9.38
CA ASN A 408 -17.24 24.14 -9.82
C ASN A 408 -17.78 22.73 -10.15
N PHE A 409 -18.77 22.67 -11.07
CA PHE A 409 -19.36 21.41 -11.51
C PHE A 409 -18.35 20.48 -12.20
N ASN A 410 -17.39 21.07 -12.91
CA ASN A 410 -16.34 20.32 -13.61
C ASN A 410 -15.23 19.84 -12.67
N GLN A 411 -15.23 20.18 -11.37
CA GLN A 411 -14.20 19.76 -10.42
C GLN A 411 -12.77 20.07 -10.89
N ARG A 412 -12.56 21.26 -11.46
CA ARG A 412 -11.22 21.73 -11.80
C ARG A 412 -10.51 22.22 -10.55
N HIS A 413 -9.19 22.29 -10.60
CA HIS A 413 -8.41 22.87 -9.51
C HIS A 413 -8.71 24.35 -9.32
N GLU A 414 -8.44 24.83 -8.12
CA GLU A 414 -8.63 26.24 -7.77
C GLU A 414 -7.29 26.92 -7.56
N VAL A 415 -7.10 28.04 -8.27
CA VAL A 415 -5.85 28.79 -8.32
C VAL A 415 -5.56 29.51 -6.99
N GLU A 416 -6.58 30.00 -6.28
CA GLU A 416 -6.37 30.69 -5.00
C GLU A 416 -5.80 29.75 -3.92
N LEU A 417 -6.29 28.51 -3.88
CA LEU A 417 -5.73 27.48 -3.01
C LEU A 417 -4.26 27.17 -3.32
N ILE A 418 -3.91 27.11 -4.61
CA ILE A 418 -2.52 26.95 -5.05
C ILE A 418 -1.68 28.13 -4.55
N LYS A 419 -2.20 29.37 -4.66
CA LYS A 419 -1.47 30.55 -4.19
C LYS A 419 -1.23 30.52 -2.69
N GLU A 420 -2.25 30.21 -1.89
CA GLU A 420 -2.13 30.16 -0.42
C GLU A 420 -1.12 29.12 0.06
N GLU A 421 -1.15 27.92 -0.54
CA GLU A 421 -0.19 26.85 -0.23
C GLU A 421 1.23 27.22 -0.67
N ASN A 422 1.37 27.71 -1.91
CA ASN A 422 2.68 28.08 -2.46
C ASN A 422 3.28 29.33 -1.80
N ARG A 423 2.48 30.28 -1.31
CA ARG A 423 2.97 31.44 -0.55
C ARG A 423 3.78 31.01 0.65
N LYS A 424 3.32 30.02 1.42
CA LYS A 424 4.06 29.50 2.59
C LYS A 424 5.40 28.87 2.17
N VAL A 425 5.41 28.15 1.05
CA VAL A 425 6.63 27.51 0.52
C VAL A 425 7.62 28.57 0.03
N ILE A 426 7.15 29.56 -0.74
CA ILE A 426 7.97 30.67 -1.23
C ILE A 426 8.47 31.53 -0.07
N GLU A 427 7.63 31.77 0.95
CA GLU A 427 8.01 32.48 2.17
C GLU A 427 9.19 31.79 2.86
N ALA A 428 9.13 30.47 3.02
CA ALA A 428 10.21 29.68 3.62
C ALA A 428 11.48 29.71 2.77
N GLU A 429 11.37 29.60 1.43
CA GLU A 429 12.53 29.68 0.52
C GLU A 429 13.19 31.05 0.55
N ILE A 430 12.39 32.13 0.51
CA ILE A 430 12.89 33.51 0.61
C ILE A 430 13.52 33.75 1.98
N ARG A 431 12.94 33.20 3.06
CA ARG A 431 13.50 33.33 4.41
C ARG A 431 14.92 32.81 4.47
N VAL A 432 15.22 31.64 3.92
CA VAL A 432 16.60 31.11 3.88
C VAL A 432 17.56 32.08 3.16
N GLN A 433 17.13 32.67 2.04
CA GLN A 433 17.94 33.63 1.30
C GLN A 433 18.12 34.96 2.05
N VAL A 434 17.07 35.42 2.72
CA VAL A 434 17.09 36.62 3.55
C VAL A 434 18.00 36.43 4.76
N ASP A 435 17.93 35.28 5.43
CA ASP A 435 18.72 34.98 6.62
C ASP A 435 20.22 34.99 6.34
N GLU A 436 20.63 34.42 5.20
CA GLU A 436 22.02 34.47 4.74
C GLU A 436 22.48 35.91 4.44
N GLN A 437 21.62 36.71 3.79
CA GLN A 437 21.94 38.12 3.52
C GLN A 437 22.01 38.95 4.81
N MET A 438 21.10 38.72 5.76
CA MET A 438 21.10 39.41 7.05
C MET A 438 22.29 39.01 7.93
N ARG A 439 22.77 37.76 7.85
CA ARG A 439 24.03 37.34 8.49
C ARG A 439 25.23 38.13 7.97
N GLN A 440 25.29 38.35 6.66
CA GLN A 440 26.37 39.14 6.03
C GLN A 440 26.28 40.62 6.45
N GLU A 441 25.09 41.22 6.41
CA GLU A 441 24.89 42.61 6.83
C GLU A 441 25.22 42.83 8.31
N LEU A 442 24.86 41.89 9.19
CA LEU A 442 25.18 41.98 10.61
C LEU A 442 26.68 41.88 10.87
N ALA A 443 27.40 41.06 10.10
CA ALA A 443 28.87 41.00 10.16
C ALA A 443 29.50 42.33 9.73
N GLU A 444 28.94 42.99 8.71
CA GLU A 444 29.37 44.33 8.28
C GLU A 444 29.07 45.40 9.34
N TRP A 445 27.89 45.36 9.98
CA TRP A 445 27.51 46.29 11.04
C TRP A 445 28.38 46.14 12.29
N LYS A 446 28.71 44.90 12.70
CA LYS A 446 29.66 44.65 13.80
C LYS A 446 31.05 45.22 13.45
N LEU A 447 31.53 44.98 12.23
CA LEU A 447 32.83 45.49 11.77
C LEU A 447 32.88 47.03 11.67
N ALA A 448 31.76 47.68 11.35
CA ALA A 448 31.64 49.14 11.32
C ALA A 448 31.62 49.75 12.74
N VAL A 449 30.88 49.15 13.68
CA VAL A 449 30.83 49.61 15.07
C VAL A 449 32.16 49.41 15.80
N ASP A 450 32.89 48.35 15.48
CA ASP A 450 34.24 48.09 16.02
C ASP A 450 35.31 49.06 15.47
N LYS A 451 35.05 49.75 14.36
CA LYS A 451 35.94 50.83 13.86
C LYS A 451 35.76 52.15 14.61
N ASP A 452 34.58 52.41 15.16
CA ASP A 452 34.29 53.64 15.92
C ASP A 452 34.65 53.53 17.41
N LYS A 453 34.65 52.31 17.98
CA LYS A 453 35.21 52.04 19.32
C LYS A 453 36.70 51.74 19.20
N GLY A 454 37.54 52.77 19.26
CA GLY A 454 39.01 52.63 19.24
C GLY A 454 39.51 51.61 20.26
N GLY A 455 39.93 50.44 19.79
CA GLY A 455 40.48 49.38 20.63
C GLY A 455 41.01 48.22 19.81
N LYS A 456 42.34 48.12 19.68
CA LYS A 456 43.01 46.93 19.15
C LYS A 456 42.70 45.71 20.03
N THR A 457 42.23 44.62 19.43
CA THR A 457 42.41 43.29 19.99
C THR A 457 42.69 42.24 18.93
N LYS A 458 43.56 41.31 19.33
CA LYS A 458 44.38 40.42 18.53
C LYS A 458 43.55 39.35 17.83
N GLY A 459 43.99 39.02 16.61
CA GLY A 459 43.56 37.83 15.91
C GLY A 459 43.78 36.57 16.73
N ASN A 460 42.80 35.67 16.65
CA ASN A 460 42.98 34.28 17.03
C ASN A 460 42.58 33.39 15.85
N ALA A 461 43.54 32.57 15.44
CA ALA A 461 43.46 31.68 14.31
C ALA A 461 42.29 30.70 14.45
N LYS A 462 41.45 30.65 13.41
CA LYS A 462 40.44 29.60 13.21
C LYS A 462 41.17 28.26 13.09
N LYS A 463 41.21 27.50 14.18
CA LYS A 463 41.61 26.08 14.19
C LYS A 463 40.62 25.33 13.31
N LYS A 464 41.08 24.82 12.15
CA LYS A 464 40.42 23.76 11.40
C LYS A 464 40.14 22.59 12.35
N LYS A 465 38.87 22.43 12.78
CA LYS A 465 38.41 21.15 13.34
C LYS A 465 38.40 20.16 12.18
N GLY A 466 39.27 19.16 12.28
CA GLY A 466 39.37 18.08 11.31
C GLY A 466 38.03 17.37 11.15
N SER A 467 37.73 17.03 9.89
CA SER A 467 36.67 16.10 9.54
C SER A 467 36.86 14.81 10.31
N LYS A 468 36.00 14.54 11.29
CA LYS A 468 35.85 13.20 11.84
C LYS A 468 35.21 12.38 10.73
N SER A 469 36.03 11.62 10.00
CA SER A 469 35.55 10.60 9.09
C SER A 469 34.60 9.69 9.87
N GLY A 470 33.31 9.80 9.59
CA GLY A 470 32.33 8.86 10.08
C GLY A 470 32.82 7.46 9.75
N LYS A 471 33.00 6.64 10.78
CA LYS A 471 33.33 5.23 10.67
C LYS A 471 32.23 4.59 9.83
N LYS A 472 32.47 4.45 8.53
CA LYS A 472 31.55 3.86 7.57
C LYS A 472 31.20 2.48 8.15
N LYS A 473 29.96 2.34 8.65
CA LYS A 473 29.38 1.03 8.97
C LYS A 473 29.73 0.14 7.78
N LYS A 474 30.29 -1.03 8.07
CA LYS A 474 30.69 -2.03 7.08
C LYS A 474 29.42 -2.47 6.34
N LYS A 475 28.96 -1.69 5.36
CA LYS A 475 27.95 -2.09 4.37
C LYS A 475 28.58 -3.29 3.68
N ASP A 476 27.82 -4.39 3.60
CA ASP A 476 28.25 -5.57 2.87
C ASP A 476 28.79 -5.14 1.50
N LYS A 477 29.98 -5.65 1.16
CA LYS A 477 30.66 -5.31 -0.08
C LYS A 477 29.75 -5.77 -1.22
N ASP A 478 29.15 -4.82 -1.95
CA ASP A 478 28.30 -5.12 -3.10
C ASP A 478 29.12 -5.93 -4.11
N LEU A 479 28.71 -7.18 -4.32
CA LEU A 479 29.40 -8.13 -5.21
C LEU A 479 29.21 -7.78 -6.69
N THR A 480 28.37 -6.78 -7.01
CA THR A 480 27.94 -6.37 -8.36
C THR A 480 28.00 -4.85 -8.56
N ALA A 481 28.86 -4.14 -7.85
CA ALA A 481 28.94 -2.68 -7.92
C ALA A 481 29.20 -2.15 -9.34
N ASP A 482 29.89 -2.92 -10.18
CA ASP A 482 30.29 -2.52 -11.54
C ASP A 482 29.24 -2.85 -12.63
N ARG A 483 28.07 -3.41 -12.27
CA ARG A 483 27.04 -3.86 -13.23
C ARG A 483 25.80 -2.97 -13.20
N THR A 484 25.25 -2.66 -14.38
CA THR A 484 24.00 -1.91 -14.54
C THR A 484 22.78 -2.74 -14.14
N LEU A 485 21.69 -2.09 -13.73
CA LEU A 485 20.45 -2.74 -13.33
C LEU A 485 19.85 -3.60 -14.45
N GLU A 486 19.89 -3.10 -15.68
CA GLU A 486 19.35 -3.79 -16.87
C GLU A 486 20.03 -5.14 -17.11
N TYR A 487 21.36 -5.19 -16.99
CA TYR A 487 22.12 -6.43 -17.12
C TYR A 487 21.77 -7.43 -16.00
N LEU A 488 21.62 -6.94 -14.77
CA LEU A 488 21.19 -7.79 -13.65
C LEU A 488 19.78 -8.33 -13.85
N CYS A 489 18.85 -7.52 -14.36
CA CYS A 489 17.48 -7.95 -14.68
C CYS A 489 17.49 -8.99 -15.80
N GLN A 490 18.26 -8.76 -16.86
CA GLN A 490 18.41 -9.71 -17.96
C GLN A 490 18.93 -11.06 -17.46
N GLU A 491 20.02 -11.07 -16.69
CA GLU A 491 20.58 -12.30 -16.11
C GLU A 491 19.57 -13.04 -15.22
N LEU A 492 18.79 -12.31 -14.40
CA LEU A 492 17.76 -12.92 -13.55
C LEU A 492 16.56 -13.46 -14.34
N VAL A 493 16.19 -12.84 -15.46
CA VAL A 493 15.12 -13.33 -16.35
C VAL A 493 15.58 -14.55 -17.13
N GLU A 494 16.79 -14.54 -17.69
CA GLU A 494 17.43 -15.69 -18.35
C GLU A 494 17.49 -16.89 -17.41
N GLN A 495 17.88 -16.66 -16.16
CA GLN A 495 17.91 -17.70 -15.14
C GLN A 495 16.52 -18.02 -14.56
N GLY A 496 15.42 -17.45 -15.09
CA GLY A 496 14.05 -17.71 -14.63
C GLY A 496 13.81 -17.37 -13.14
N LEU A 497 14.65 -16.54 -12.54
CA LEU A 497 14.53 -16.08 -11.15
C LEU A 497 13.61 -14.87 -11.05
N LEU A 498 13.53 -14.04 -12.10
CA LEU A 498 12.56 -12.96 -12.24
C LEU A 498 11.49 -13.37 -13.26
N LYS A 499 10.23 -13.43 -12.82
CA LYS A 499 9.10 -13.94 -13.62
C LYS A 499 8.02 -12.88 -13.81
N GLN A 500 7.32 -12.94 -14.94
CA GLN A 500 6.09 -12.18 -15.12
C GLN A 500 4.98 -12.82 -14.27
N ALA A 501 4.28 -12.02 -13.47
CA ALA A 501 3.12 -12.48 -12.73
C ALA A 501 1.93 -12.74 -13.67
N ASN A 502 1.14 -13.77 -13.36
CA ASN A 502 -0.09 -14.06 -14.09
C ASN A 502 -1.13 -12.95 -13.84
N ASN A 503 -1.95 -12.66 -14.85
CA ASN A 503 -3.04 -11.70 -14.74
C ASN A 503 -4.24 -12.30 -13.99
N VAL A 504 -4.14 -12.32 -12.66
CA VAL A 504 -5.20 -12.80 -11.74
C VAL A 504 -5.42 -11.75 -10.66
N ARG A 505 -6.67 -11.45 -10.32
CA ARG A 505 -7.01 -10.52 -9.24
C ARG A 505 -7.35 -11.26 -7.95
N LEU A 506 -7.24 -10.58 -6.82
CA LEU A 506 -7.54 -11.20 -5.53
C LEU A 506 -9.03 -11.56 -5.42
N GLN A 507 -9.90 -10.74 -6.02
CA GLN A 507 -11.34 -11.01 -6.14
C GLN A 507 -11.68 -12.30 -6.90
N ASP A 508 -10.78 -12.83 -7.72
CA ASP A 508 -11.01 -14.07 -8.46
C ASP A 508 -10.81 -15.32 -7.55
N TYR A 509 -10.27 -15.13 -6.33
CA TYR A 509 -10.22 -16.15 -5.29
C TYR A 509 -11.57 -16.28 -4.57
N MET A 510 -12.43 -17.12 -5.16
CA MET A 510 -13.79 -17.35 -4.68
C MET A 510 -13.81 -18.10 -3.35
N GLY A 511 -14.56 -17.57 -2.38
CA GLY A 511 -14.68 -18.13 -1.04
C GLY A 511 -15.89 -17.57 -0.31
N ASP A 512 -16.49 -18.39 0.56
CA ASP A 512 -17.62 -17.99 1.41
C ASP A 512 -17.13 -17.59 2.82
N TYR A 513 -17.96 -16.86 3.56
CA TYR A 513 -17.66 -16.34 4.89
C TYR A 513 -17.98 -17.37 6.00
N SER A 514 -17.27 -17.25 7.13
CA SER A 514 -17.69 -17.91 8.36
C SER A 514 -18.78 -17.07 9.04
N TYR A 515 -20.00 -17.60 9.13
CA TYR A 515 -21.16 -16.91 9.74
C TYR A 515 -21.41 -17.30 11.20
N LEU A 516 -20.71 -18.32 11.70
CA LEU A 516 -20.93 -18.91 13.03
C LEU A 516 -19.62 -18.92 13.85
N GLY A 517 -18.63 -18.10 13.47
CA GLY A 517 -17.31 -18.14 14.06
C GLY A 517 -17.33 -17.80 15.55
N THR A 518 -18.05 -16.75 15.93
CA THR A 518 -18.18 -16.34 17.34
C THR A 518 -18.95 -17.37 18.15
N THR A 519 -20.05 -17.91 17.62
CA THR A 519 -20.85 -18.97 18.28
C THR A 519 -20.07 -20.26 18.50
N LEU A 520 -19.22 -20.65 17.54
CA LEU A 520 -18.36 -21.82 17.66
C LEU A 520 -17.31 -21.62 18.76
N ARG A 521 -16.67 -20.45 18.82
CA ARG A 521 -15.73 -20.11 19.89
C ARG A 521 -16.38 -20.09 21.27
N GLN A 522 -17.61 -19.59 21.39
CA GLN A 522 -18.38 -19.66 22.64
C GLN A 522 -18.69 -21.10 23.09
N SER A 523 -18.65 -22.06 22.15
CA SER A 523 -18.82 -23.48 22.41
C SER A 523 -17.48 -24.23 22.56
N ASP A 524 -16.37 -23.50 22.77
CA ASP A 524 -14.99 -24.03 22.84
C ASP A 524 -14.53 -24.81 21.60
N ILE A 525 -15.11 -24.51 20.44
CA ILE A 525 -14.70 -25.08 19.14
C ILE A 525 -14.00 -23.98 18.34
N GLU A 526 -12.71 -24.15 18.05
CA GLU A 526 -12.01 -23.22 17.17
C GLU A 526 -12.43 -23.45 15.71
N PRO A 527 -13.11 -22.49 15.07
CA PRO A 527 -13.54 -22.63 13.68
C PRO A 527 -12.33 -22.63 12.73
N MET A 528 -12.41 -23.47 11.70
CA MET A 528 -11.44 -23.45 10.61
C MET A 528 -11.59 -22.15 9.82
N PRO A 529 -10.48 -21.45 9.48
CA PRO A 529 -10.54 -20.20 8.74
C PRO A 529 -11.14 -20.43 7.36
N SER A 530 -12.04 -19.53 6.98
CA SER A 530 -12.66 -19.53 5.66
C SER A 530 -11.73 -18.95 4.59
N LEU A 531 -12.05 -19.18 3.33
CA LEU A 531 -11.27 -18.65 2.21
C LEU A 531 -11.33 -17.11 2.17
N SER A 532 -12.44 -16.51 2.61
CA SER A 532 -12.54 -15.05 2.74
C SER A 532 -11.61 -14.50 3.83
N ASP A 533 -11.38 -15.26 4.90
CA ASP A 533 -10.48 -14.84 5.98
C ASP A 533 -9.03 -14.81 5.49
N VAL A 534 -8.61 -15.83 4.71
CA VAL A 534 -7.30 -15.86 4.05
C VAL A 534 -7.15 -14.67 3.11
N ARG A 535 -8.20 -14.33 2.35
CA ARG A 535 -8.22 -13.17 1.46
C ARG A 535 -8.04 -11.87 2.24
N GLN A 536 -8.75 -11.70 3.35
CA GLN A 536 -8.65 -10.53 4.22
C GLN A 536 -7.23 -10.38 4.80
N VAL A 537 -6.67 -11.46 5.33
CA VAL A 537 -5.30 -11.49 5.88
C VAL A 537 -4.27 -11.10 4.82
N LEU A 538 -4.40 -11.61 3.58
CA LEU A 538 -3.50 -11.24 2.50
C LEU A 538 -3.64 -9.79 2.07
N SER A 539 -4.87 -9.26 2.02
CA SER A 539 -5.10 -7.83 1.78
C SER A 539 -4.36 -6.98 2.82
N LEU A 540 -4.56 -7.28 4.11
CA LEU A 540 -3.99 -6.52 5.22
C LEU A 540 -2.45 -6.64 5.29
N TYR A 541 -1.90 -7.85 5.21
CA TYR A 541 -0.49 -8.08 5.50
C TYR A 541 0.42 -7.91 4.28
N ALA A 542 -0.07 -8.22 3.08
CA ALA A 542 0.73 -8.09 1.86
C ALA A 542 0.34 -6.86 1.04
N ILE A 543 -0.94 -6.71 0.68
CA ILE A 543 -1.32 -5.76 -0.37
C ILE A 543 -1.27 -4.31 0.13
N LEU A 544 -1.91 -4.01 1.26
CA LEU A 544 -1.94 -2.64 1.80
C LEU A 544 -0.53 -2.06 2.07
N PRO A 545 0.38 -2.77 2.76
CA PRO A 545 1.72 -2.24 3.04
C PRO A 545 2.63 -2.19 1.81
N LEU A 546 2.37 -2.98 0.75
CA LEU A 546 3.11 -2.88 -0.52
C LEU A 546 2.55 -1.77 -1.43
N GLY A 547 1.27 -1.45 -1.27
CA GLY A 547 0.57 -0.46 -2.09
C GLY A 547 0.85 0.98 -1.70
N SER A 548 1.00 1.28 -0.39
CA SER A 548 1.22 2.64 0.13
C SER A 548 2.52 2.76 0.90
N GLN A 549 3.38 3.71 0.50
CA GLN A 549 4.67 3.96 1.14
C GLN A 549 4.52 4.47 2.58
N VAL A 550 3.54 5.36 2.83
CA VAL A 550 3.27 5.90 4.16
C VAL A 550 2.91 4.79 5.14
N VAL A 551 2.06 3.86 4.68
CA VAL A 551 1.67 2.69 5.48
C VAL A 551 2.85 1.74 5.66
N HIS A 552 3.65 1.50 4.62
CA HIS A 552 4.85 0.67 4.71
C HIS A 552 5.84 1.13 5.79
N GLU A 553 5.99 2.44 5.96
CA GLU A 553 6.97 3.04 6.88
C GLU A 553 6.46 3.14 8.31
N LYS A 554 5.17 3.48 8.51
CA LYS A 554 4.60 3.76 9.83
C LYS A 554 3.84 2.59 10.45
N ALA A 555 3.22 1.73 9.65
CA ALA A 555 2.35 0.67 10.16
C ALA A 555 3.15 -0.58 10.60
N PRO A 556 2.56 -1.45 11.44
CA PRO A 556 3.12 -2.76 11.75
C PRO A 556 3.33 -3.59 10.46
N LEU A 557 4.59 -3.89 10.13
CA LEU A 557 4.97 -4.54 8.87
C LEU A 557 5.27 -6.03 9.06
N ILE A 558 4.52 -6.88 8.36
CA ILE A 558 4.80 -8.31 8.25
C ILE A 558 5.65 -8.54 6.99
N LYS A 559 6.89 -8.98 7.20
CA LYS A 559 7.87 -9.16 6.10
C LYS A 559 7.78 -10.51 5.39
N ALA A 560 7.13 -11.49 6.01
CA ALA A 560 7.05 -12.86 5.49
C ALA A 560 5.71 -13.48 5.82
N ILE A 561 5.10 -14.13 4.84
CA ILE A 561 3.81 -14.82 4.95
C ILE A 561 4.01 -16.28 4.54
N LEU A 562 3.49 -17.20 5.33
CA LEU A 562 3.51 -18.63 5.03
C LEU A 562 2.10 -19.09 4.61
N LEU A 563 1.92 -19.42 3.33
CA LEU A 563 0.69 -20.02 2.84
C LEU A 563 0.75 -21.55 2.97
N ALA A 564 0.06 -22.08 3.98
CA ALA A 564 -0.02 -23.52 4.23
C ALA A 564 -1.41 -24.07 3.85
N GLY A 565 -1.43 -25.24 3.23
CA GLY A 565 -2.66 -25.91 2.84
C GLY A 565 -2.43 -27.03 1.83
N PRO A 566 -3.44 -27.89 1.60
CA PRO A 566 -3.39 -28.97 0.63
C PRO A 566 -3.03 -28.50 -0.79
N ALA A 567 -2.61 -29.42 -1.65
CA ALA A 567 -2.43 -29.11 -3.06
C ALA A 567 -3.79 -28.76 -3.70
N GLY A 568 -3.80 -27.74 -4.58
CA GLY A 568 -5.00 -27.33 -5.32
C GLY A 568 -5.84 -26.22 -4.68
N VAL A 569 -5.53 -25.74 -3.47
CA VAL A 569 -6.27 -24.65 -2.81
C VAL A 569 -5.94 -23.23 -3.32
N GLY A 570 -5.20 -23.09 -4.42
CA GLY A 570 -4.91 -21.78 -5.01
C GLY A 570 -3.76 -20.99 -4.38
N LYS A 571 -2.89 -21.60 -3.55
CA LYS A 571 -1.70 -20.92 -2.94
C LYS A 571 -0.87 -20.12 -3.95
N LYS A 572 -0.57 -20.72 -5.10
CA LYS A 572 0.18 -20.07 -6.19
C LYS A 572 -0.60 -18.92 -6.83
N MET A 573 -1.91 -19.06 -6.96
CA MET A 573 -2.79 -18.02 -7.51
C MET A 573 -2.80 -16.77 -6.62
N LEU A 574 -2.83 -16.95 -5.29
CA LEU A 574 -2.76 -15.86 -4.32
C LEU A 574 -1.48 -15.03 -4.44
N VAL A 575 -0.34 -15.68 -4.67
CA VAL A 575 0.95 -14.97 -4.89
C VAL A 575 0.90 -14.12 -6.15
N HIS A 576 0.37 -14.64 -7.24
CA HIS A 576 0.19 -13.88 -8.48
C HIS A 576 -0.81 -12.73 -8.31
N ALA A 577 -1.90 -12.95 -7.55
CA ALA A 577 -2.87 -11.91 -7.23
C ALA A 577 -2.23 -10.75 -6.45
N ILE A 578 -1.42 -11.03 -5.43
CA ILE A 578 -0.70 -9.98 -4.69
C ILE A 578 0.18 -9.15 -5.65
N CYS A 579 0.90 -9.80 -6.55
CA CYS A 579 1.75 -9.10 -7.53
C CYS A 579 0.92 -8.24 -8.48
N GLN A 580 -0.23 -8.73 -8.94
CA GLN A 580 -1.12 -8.01 -9.85
C GLN A 580 -1.79 -6.80 -9.19
N GLU A 581 -2.22 -6.91 -7.94
CA GLU A 581 -2.89 -5.84 -7.19
C GLU A 581 -1.93 -4.73 -6.75
N THR A 582 -0.65 -5.07 -6.52
CA THR A 582 0.37 -4.13 -6.07
C THR A 582 1.29 -3.63 -7.19
N GLY A 583 1.26 -4.26 -8.37
CA GLY A 583 2.22 -4.05 -9.45
C GLY A 583 3.63 -4.54 -9.12
N ALA A 584 3.76 -5.49 -8.18
CA ALA A 584 5.07 -5.97 -7.71
C ALA A 584 5.75 -6.96 -8.67
N ASN A 585 7.08 -6.90 -8.71
CA ASN A 585 7.91 -7.87 -9.43
C ASN A 585 7.96 -9.21 -8.68
N LEU A 586 7.84 -10.32 -9.42
CA LEU A 586 7.85 -11.66 -8.84
C LEU A 586 9.22 -12.33 -8.99
N PHE A 587 9.88 -12.58 -7.87
CA PHE A 587 11.13 -13.36 -7.82
C PHE A 587 10.86 -14.78 -7.33
N ASP A 588 11.26 -15.79 -8.09
CA ASP A 588 11.05 -17.21 -7.76
C ASP A 588 12.35 -17.85 -7.26
N LEU A 589 12.42 -18.09 -5.94
CA LEU A 589 13.52 -18.76 -5.25
C LEU A 589 13.18 -20.21 -4.84
N SER A 590 12.23 -20.84 -5.54
CA SER A 590 11.81 -22.21 -5.23
C SER A 590 12.97 -23.21 -5.37
N PRO A 591 13.01 -24.29 -4.57
CA PRO A 591 14.07 -25.30 -4.65
C PRO A 591 14.21 -25.91 -6.05
N LEU A 592 13.10 -26.17 -6.73
CA LEU A 592 13.09 -26.66 -8.12
C LEU A 592 13.69 -25.64 -9.09
N ASN A 593 13.44 -24.35 -8.88
CA ASN A 593 13.93 -23.29 -9.76
C ASN A 593 15.41 -22.98 -9.51
N THR A 594 15.90 -23.15 -8.28
CA THR A 594 17.27 -22.81 -7.88
C THR A 594 18.24 -24.00 -7.95
N ALA A 595 17.75 -25.21 -8.24
CA ALA A 595 18.56 -26.39 -8.48
C ALA A 595 19.53 -26.17 -9.66
N GLY A 596 20.80 -26.51 -9.48
CA GLY A 596 21.85 -26.38 -10.51
C GLY A 596 22.33 -24.94 -10.81
N LYS A 597 21.52 -23.91 -10.57
CA LYS A 597 21.87 -22.51 -10.87
C LYS A 597 22.95 -21.97 -9.92
N TYR A 598 23.93 -21.24 -10.46
CA TYR A 598 25.03 -20.60 -9.71
C TYR A 598 25.77 -21.54 -8.73
N PRO A 599 26.42 -22.62 -9.18
CA PRO A 599 26.96 -23.66 -8.30
C PRO A 599 27.95 -23.13 -7.25
N GLY A 600 28.01 -23.82 -6.11
CA GLY A 600 28.91 -23.48 -5.00
C GLY A 600 28.36 -22.41 -4.04
N LYS A 601 29.11 -22.18 -2.95
CA LYS A 601 28.73 -21.26 -1.87
C LYS A 601 28.84 -19.79 -2.27
N SER A 602 29.82 -19.44 -3.10
CA SER A 602 30.01 -18.09 -3.65
C SER A 602 28.97 -17.77 -4.71
N GLY A 603 28.67 -18.71 -5.61
CA GLY A 603 27.62 -18.56 -6.62
C GLY A 603 26.25 -18.33 -6.01
N LEU A 604 25.87 -19.14 -5.00
CA LEU A 604 24.61 -18.94 -4.28
C LEU A 604 24.53 -17.55 -3.59
N ALA A 605 25.63 -17.10 -3.00
CA ALA A 605 25.68 -15.78 -2.36
C ALA A 605 25.54 -14.65 -3.39
N MET A 606 26.15 -14.80 -4.57
CA MET A 606 25.99 -13.87 -5.68
C MET A 606 24.54 -13.84 -6.17
N MET A 607 23.92 -15.00 -6.40
CA MET A 607 22.52 -15.11 -6.84
C MET A 607 21.58 -14.41 -5.87
N LEU A 608 21.68 -14.70 -4.57
CA LEU A 608 20.86 -14.06 -3.55
C LEU A 608 21.13 -12.55 -3.50
N HIS A 609 22.40 -12.14 -3.52
CA HIS A 609 22.77 -10.73 -3.52
C HIS A 609 22.17 -9.98 -4.71
N MET A 610 22.23 -10.56 -5.92
CA MET A 610 21.60 -10.01 -7.12
C MET A 610 20.08 -9.90 -6.96
N VAL A 611 19.40 -10.98 -6.55
CA VAL A 611 17.94 -11.00 -6.38
C VAL A 611 17.52 -9.92 -5.37
N PHE A 612 18.15 -9.83 -4.21
CA PHE A 612 17.81 -8.81 -3.21
C PHE A 612 18.18 -7.39 -3.64
N LYS A 613 19.29 -7.20 -4.38
CA LYS A 613 19.67 -5.89 -4.93
C LYS A 613 18.63 -5.42 -5.95
N VAL A 614 18.27 -6.28 -6.91
CA VAL A 614 17.28 -5.95 -7.94
C VAL A 614 15.89 -5.77 -7.32
N ALA A 615 15.48 -6.62 -6.37
CA ALA A 615 14.20 -6.47 -5.67
C ALA A 615 14.07 -5.14 -4.90
N ARG A 616 15.17 -4.64 -4.32
CA ARG A 616 15.19 -3.33 -3.64
C ARG A 616 15.16 -2.16 -4.62
N LEU A 617 15.82 -2.28 -5.77
CA LEU A 617 15.84 -1.24 -6.79
C LEU A 617 14.52 -1.19 -7.59
N MET A 618 13.85 -2.32 -7.76
CA MET A 618 12.59 -2.44 -8.49
C MET A 618 11.38 -2.61 -7.56
N GLN A 619 11.31 -1.82 -6.48
CA GLN A 619 10.15 -1.84 -5.60
C GLN A 619 8.87 -1.37 -6.32
N PRO A 620 7.69 -1.96 -6.01
CA PRO A 620 7.47 -3.06 -5.07
C PRO A 620 7.90 -4.43 -5.63
N SER A 621 8.29 -5.36 -4.77
CA SER A 621 8.80 -6.69 -5.16
C SER A 621 8.36 -7.78 -4.18
N VAL A 622 8.02 -8.96 -4.71
CA VAL A 622 7.61 -10.15 -3.96
C VAL A 622 8.58 -11.29 -4.25
N ILE A 623 9.15 -11.87 -3.19
CA ILE A 623 10.00 -13.05 -3.28
C ILE A 623 9.17 -14.27 -2.88
N TRP A 624 9.00 -15.19 -3.82
CA TRP A 624 8.22 -16.40 -3.67
C TRP A 624 9.12 -17.63 -3.55
N ILE A 625 8.79 -18.51 -2.60
CA ILE A 625 9.45 -19.78 -2.38
C ILE A 625 8.37 -20.85 -2.36
N GLU A 626 8.17 -21.54 -3.48
CA GLU A 626 7.29 -22.71 -3.58
C GLU A 626 7.92 -23.90 -2.83
N ASP A 627 7.06 -24.75 -2.25
CA ASP A 627 7.45 -25.94 -1.47
C ASP A 627 8.55 -25.65 -0.42
N ALA A 628 8.40 -24.55 0.33
CA ALA A 628 9.36 -24.11 1.33
C ALA A 628 9.69 -25.22 2.35
N GLU A 629 8.76 -26.15 2.62
CA GLU A 629 8.97 -27.31 3.48
C GLU A 629 10.16 -28.20 3.05
N LYS A 630 10.45 -28.28 1.74
CA LYS A 630 11.57 -29.06 1.19
C LYS A 630 12.92 -28.55 1.71
N MET A 631 13.02 -27.24 1.96
CA MET A 631 14.22 -26.63 2.53
C MET A 631 14.50 -27.06 3.97
N PHE A 632 13.47 -27.53 4.68
CA PHE A 632 13.53 -27.89 6.09
C PHE A 632 13.53 -29.39 6.35
N TYR A 633 13.69 -30.24 5.33
CA TYR A 633 13.75 -31.69 5.50
C TYR A 633 14.72 -32.13 6.61
N LYS A 634 14.33 -33.12 7.42
CA LYS A 634 15.27 -33.78 8.34
C LYS A 634 16.29 -34.61 7.55
N LYS A 635 15.81 -35.50 6.68
CA LYS A 635 16.61 -36.26 5.69
C LYS A 635 16.02 -36.01 4.31
N VAL A 636 16.86 -35.72 3.32
CA VAL A 636 16.41 -35.46 1.94
C VAL A 636 16.08 -36.80 1.27
N PRO A 637 14.88 -36.97 0.69
CA PRO A 637 14.52 -38.15 -0.10
C PRO A 637 15.54 -38.44 -1.21
N LYS A 638 15.72 -39.71 -1.59
CA LYS A 638 16.76 -40.08 -2.57
C LYS A 638 16.50 -39.46 -3.94
N GLU A 639 15.23 -39.37 -4.33
CA GLU A 639 14.78 -38.79 -5.60
C GLU A 639 15.06 -37.27 -5.67
N GLU A 640 15.08 -36.57 -4.53
CA GLU A 640 15.23 -35.11 -4.46
C GLU A 640 16.66 -34.66 -4.06
N LYS A 641 17.62 -35.58 -3.99
CA LYS A 641 19.00 -35.24 -3.62
C LYS A 641 19.68 -34.33 -4.63
N GLU A 642 19.39 -34.51 -5.91
CA GLU A 642 19.99 -33.72 -7.00
C GLU A 642 19.51 -32.26 -6.97
N LEU A 643 18.33 -32.00 -6.39
CA LEU A 643 17.76 -30.66 -6.25
C LEU A 643 18.47 -29.82 -5.17
N ASP A 644 19.25 -30.45 -4.28
CA ASP A 644 19.85 -29.84 -3.08
C ASP A 644 18.91 -28.84 -2.36
N PRO A 645 17.71 -29.26 -1.92
CA PRO A 645 16.67 -28.32 -1.48
C PRO A 645 17.03 -27.54 -0.21
N LYS A 646 18.02 -28.01 0.57
CA LYS A 646 18.48 -27.35 1.80
C LYS A 646 19.42 -26.17 1.55
N ARG A 647 19.84 -25.95 0.31
CA ARG A 647 20.87 -24.98 -0.10
C ARG A 647 20.62 -23.56 0.40
N LEU A 648 19.38 -23.10 0.36
CA LEU A 648 18.99 -21.74 0.70
C LEU A 648 18.81 -21.50 2.22
N LYS A 649 18.62 -22.55 3.03
CA LYS A 649 18.23 -22.46 4.45
C LYS A 649 19.15 -21.56 5.30
N LYS A 650 20.47 -21.74 5.19
CA LYS A 650 21.44 -21.00 6.01
C LYS A 650 21.58 -19.53 5.63
N ARG A 651 21.32 -19.18 4.37
CA ARG A 651 21.54 -17.82 3.84
C ARG A 651 20.28 -16.97 3.95
N LEU A 652 19.09 -17.52 3.75
CA LEU A 652 17.84 -16.79 4.00
C LEU A 652 17.76 -16.29 5.45
N ALA A 653 18.11 -17.13 6.42
CA ALA A 653 18.15 -16.75 7.84
C ALA A 653 19.13 -15.59 8.13
N GLN A 654 20.22 -15.47 7.36
CA GLN A 654 21.18 -14.36 7.49
C GLN A 654 20.64 -13.07 6.87
N VAL A 655 19.95 -13.15 5.73
CA VAL A 655 19.36 -11.97 5.07
C VAL A 655 18.20 -11.41 5.88
N SER A 656 17.34 -12.26 6.45
CA SER A 656 16.24 -11.83 7.33
C SER A 656 16.73 -11.09 8.59
N GLN A 657 17.90 -11.44 9.14
CA GLN A 657 18.49 -10.75 10.30
C GLN A 657 19.12 -9.39 9.95
N VAL A 658 19.61 -9.21 8.72
CA VAL A 658 20.18 -7.94 8.25
C VAL A 658 19.07 -6.91 8.00
N ASP A 659 17.92 -7.34 7.45
CA ASP A 659 16.76 -6.47 7.22
C ASP A 659 16.06 -6.00 8.50
N GLN A 660 16.29 -6.65 9.65
CA GLN A 660 15.81 -6.17 10.95
C GLN A 660 16.66 -4.99 11.49
N ARG A 661 17.93 -4.89 11.08
CA ARG A 661 18.86 -3.83 11.55
C ARG A 661 18.94 -2.62 10.63
N GLY A 662 18.42 -2.72 9.41
CA GLY A 662 18.45 -1.67 8.37
C GLY A 662 17.20 -0.80 8.27
N GLY A 663 16.14 -1.08 9.05
CA GLY A 663 14.84 -0.40 8.96
C GLY A 663 14.79 1.05 9.43
N SER A 664 15.86 1.58 10.05
CA SER A 664 15.99 3.03 10.27
C SER A 664 16.57 3.67 9.01
N CYS A 665 15.74 3.85 7.98
CA CYS A 665 16.14 4.61 6.78
C CYS A 665 16.49 6.04 7.23
N SER A 666 17.78 6.37 7.21
CA SER A 666 18.33 7.66 7.65
C SER A 666 18.36 8.70 6.54
N ASP A 667 17.99 8.33 5.31
CA ASP A 667 18.32 9.08 4.10
C ASP A 667 17.12 9.76 3.41
N CYS A 668 15.97 9.90 4.07
CA CYS A 668 14.81 10.66 3.54
C CYS A 668 14.47 11.93 4.35
N ARG A 669 15.37 12.43 5.21
CA ARG A 669 15.17 13.70 5.95
C ARG A 669 15.65 14.96 5.24
N ASN A 670 16.08 14.86 3.98
CA ASN A 670 16.37 16.04 3.16
C ASN A 670 15.58 15.96 1.87
N HIS A 671 14.34 16.46 1.91
CA HIS A 671 13.81 17.40 0.93
C HIS A 671 12.47 17.98 1.39
#